data_AF-A0A2V4NV09-F1
#
_entry.id   AF-A0A2V4NV09-F1
#
_cell.length_a   1.000
_cell.length_b   1.000
_cell.length_c   1.000
_cell.angle_alpha   90.00
_cell.angle_beta   90.00
_cell.angle_gamma   90.00
#
_symmetry.space_group_name_H-M   'P 1'
#
loop_
_entity.id
_entity.type
_entity.pdbx_description
1 polymer ?
#
loop_
_entity_poly.entity_id
_entity_poly.type
_entity_poly.pdbx_seq_one_letter_code
_entity_poly.pdbx_strand_id
1 'polypeptide(L)'
;MSGNALLRFDAREHCPLASARFTPLTRGTLAFPGRALVLRGVDLHIHRRVSWPLAAVLVLPALAGLTTAATAAEPVPPTAVEDFSYPGAAQILAGQNITLKSGDGHIVLADCASGSGLVQLYSRAANPSEVCFKITGPTGYLALEIPQVYNIKGDDHAIKATLNTAGTVSSVDINKNAWTPVGEGSATSDATLLELNATGGTAAPAATNAYPAIGTVTVGRPGHPGSRACSATLVATQWVLTAASCFAADPNQPTTVPAGPPATATTAAFGNHTLAVTGLVPRTDRDVVLARLASPIADITPATIGAAATAGQSLKTGGTGRTATDWLSATAHAGDATVGAVAATSLTLTPTAGTVCKGDTGGPSFTAGSNGAIAVSGVHSLSGQAGCLSESSTLTTVTDARVDDLGSWVSANTPRGQWSSSDYNGDGHGDIGMAYRHGDGSIGFFTSVTDGGGNFGPFIGGYSVPAGNWDWNSMKLFAGDFNGDGRTDLGMMYRHSDGSITMHTGLADANGLIQTITGAGYTVPASGNWDWNAFQIFAGDYNGDGRTDLALAYHHTDGSIGFYTSVTDAGGNFGPFAGGYLVPANAGWDWNSMKLFAGDFNGDGRADIGMMYRHGDGSITMHTGLADANGLIQTITGAGYTVPASGNWDWNAFQIFAGDYNGDGRTDVAMVYRHTDGSIGFFTSVTDGGGNFGPFTGGYSVPAGSWDWNSMKLFAGDFNGDGRTDIGMMYRHGDGSITMHTGLADANGLIQTITGAGYTVPAAGNWDWNAFQLH
;
A
#
# COMPACT_ATOMS: atom_id res chain seq x y z
N MET A 1 62.10 -7.61 38.07
CA MET A 1 62.26 -6.65 36.97
C MET A 1 60.85 -6.17 36.61
N SER A 2 60.25 -5.24 37.37
CA SER A 2 60.35 -3.77 37.21
C SER A 2 59.69 -3.26 35.91
N GLY A 3 58.45 -2.76 35.91
CA GLY A 3 57.48 -2.65 37.03
C GLY A 3 56.13 -2.01 36.65
N ASN A 4 55.18 -2.11 37.58
CA ASN A 4 53.95 -1.31 37.88
C ASN A 4 53.74 0.06 37.17
N ALA A 5 52.55 0.67 37.14
CA ALA A 5 51.14 0.28 37.32
C ALA A 5 50.24 1.54 37.09
N LEU A 6 48.91 1.35 37.08
CA LEU A 6 47.79 2.33 37.18
C LEU A 6 48.08 3.80 37.55
N LEU A 7 47.28 4.71 36.95
CA LEU A 7 46.66 5.84 37.65
C LEU A 7 45.35 6.31 36.97
N ARG A 8 44.26 6.43 37.74
CA ARG A 8 43.06 7.23 37.41
C ARG A 8 43.24 8.63 37.98
N PHE A 9 42.67 9.65 37.34
CA PHE A 9 42.12 10.82 38.05
C PHE A 9 40.93 11.42 37.28
N ASP A 10 40.05 12.08 38.04
CA ASP A 10 38.77 12.67 37.63
C ASP A 10 38.74 14.12 38.14
N ALA A 11 38.26 15.07 37.33
CA ALA A 11 38.01 16.47 37.73
C ALA A 11 37.14 17.22 36.71
N ARG A 12 36.29 18.13 37.20
CA ARG A 12 35.23 18.81 36.46
C ARG A 12 35.56 20.26 36.03
N GLU A 13 34.62 20.83 35.26
CA GLU A 13 34.04 22.20 35.46
C GLU A 13 34.84 23.46 34.98
N HIS A 14 34.42 24.10 33.87
CA HIS A 14 33.66 25.39 33.88
C HIS A 14 33.41 26.00 32.46
N CYS A 15 32.40 26.88 32.38
CA CYS A 15 31.86 27.56 31.18
C CYS A 15 32.58 28.91 30.89
N PRO A 16 32.37 29.54 29.70
CA PRO A 16 31.74 30.88 29.74
C PRO A 16 30.72 31.20 28.63
N LEU A 17 29.87 32.20 28.93
CA LEU A 17 28.78 32.76 28.11
C LEU A 17 29.21 33.98 27.25
N ALA A 18 28.52 34.20 26.12
CA ALA A 18 28.28 35.53 25.51
C ALA A 18 27.11 35.42 24.49
N SER A 19 25.86 35.75 24.82
CA SER A 19 25.23 37.09 24.83
C SER A 19 25.05 37.77 23.46
N ALA A 20 23.81 37.82 22.96
CA ALA A 20 23.42 38.57 21.77
C ALA A 20 22.91 40.00 22.10
N ARG A 21 23.02 40.94 21.14
CA ARG A 21 22.18 42.17 21.03
C ARG A 21 22.30 42.83 19.64
N PHE A 22 21.41 43.79 19.38
CA PHE A 22 20.84 44.18 18.07
C PHE A 22 21.39 45.48 17.42
N THR A 23 20.98 45.70 16.15
CA THR A 23 20.72 47.00 15.43
C THR A 23 21.89 47.88 14.93
N PRO A 24 21.68 48.80 13.93
CA PRO A 24 20.53 49.05 13.04
C PRO A 24 20.85 49.26 11.51
N LEU A 25 19.81 49.56 10.71
CA LEU A 25 19.85 49.94 9.28
C LEU A 25 20.56 51.28 8.95
N THR A 26 21.07 51.41 7.71
CA THR A 26 21.18 52.70 6.99
C THR A 26 20.94 52.56 5.48
N ARG A 27 20.50 53.66 4.82
CA ARG A 27 20.07 53.76 3.41
C ARG A 27 21.23 53.91 2.41
N GLY A 28 21.00 53.51 1.15
CA GLY A 28 21.75 53.95 -0.04
C GLY A 28 20.96 53.69 -1.33
N THR A 29 20.94 54.63 -2.28
CA THR A 29 20.11 54.63 -3.51
C THR A 29 20.98 54.68 -4.78
N LEU A 30 20.39 54.39 -5.95
CA LEU A 30 20.89 54.50 -7.37
C LEU A 30 21.14 53.12 -8.03
N ALA A 31 20.89 52.87 -9.32
CA ALA A 31 20.00 53.48 -10.33
C ALA A 31 19.86 52.50 -11.54
N PHE A 32 18.72 52.48 -12.23
CA PHE A 32 18.56 51.80 -13.54
C PHE A 32 19.00 52.73 -14.70
N PRO A 33 19.46 52.20 -15.85
CA PRO A 33 18.53 52.12 -17.01
C PRO A 33 18.77 50.96 -18.01
N GLY A 34 17.71 50.53 -18.70
CA GLY A 34 17.76 49.68 -19.90
C GLY A 34 16.37 49.23 -20.36
N ARG A 35 15.94 49.60 -21.59
CA ARG A 35 14.58 49.35 -22.12
C ARG A 35 14.62 48.68 -23.52
N ALA A 36 13.77 47.65 -23.71
CA ALA A 36 12.97 47.33 -24.91
C ALA A 36 11.92 46.27 -24.46
N LEU A 37 10.59 46.38 -24.62
CA LEU A 37 9.74 46.50 -25.84
C LEU A 37 9.93 45.26 -26.77
N VAL A 38 8.93 44.48 -27.22
CA VAL A 38 7.50 44.71 -27.61
C VAL A 38 6.70 43.40 -27.33
N LEU A 39 5.42 43.40 -26.90
CA LEU A 39 4.22 43.13 -27.73
C LEU A 39 2.88 43.35 -26.98
N ARG A 40 1.82 43.72 -27.72
CA ARG A 40 0.38 43.82 -27.33
C ARG A 40 -0.40 42.70 -28.07
N GLY A 41 -1.65 42.32 -27.80
CA GLY A 41 -2.75 42.73 -26.87
C GLY A 41 -3.75 41.55 -26.75
N VAL A 42 -5.05 41.64 -26.43
CA VAL A 42 -6.06 42.72 -26.46
C VAL A 42 -7.24 42.43 -25.49
N ASP A 43 -7.81 43.50 -24.92
CA ASP A 43 -9.10 43.74 -24.22
C ASP A 43 -10.01 42.67 -23.58
N LEU A 44 -10.52 43.03 -22.39
CA LEU A 44 -11.98 43.09 -22.14
C LEU A 44 -12.34 44.36 -21.30
N HIS A 45 -13.42 45.05 -21.68
CA HIS A 45 -13.91 46.30 -21.09
C HIS A 45 -15.13 46.08 -20.16
N ILE A 46 -15.39 47.00 -19.21
CA ILE A 46 -16.68 47.73 -19.00
C ILE A 46 -16.51 48.88 -17.96
N HIS A 47 -17.47 49.82 -17.92
CA HIS A 47 -17.30 51.26 -17.62
C HIS A 47 -17.31 51.77 -16.15
N ARG A 48 -16.73 52.97 -15.98
CA ARG A 48 -16.85 53.91 -14.83
C ARG A 48 -18.13 54.79 -14.85
N ARG A 49 -18.55 55.29 -13.66
CA ARG A 49 -18.82 56.71 -13.24
C ARG A 49 -19.24 56.71 -11.74
N VAL A 50 -18.72 57.50 -10.77
CA VAL A 50 -18.66 58.98 -10.54
C VAL A 50 -19.97 59.54 -9.93
N SER A 51 -20.05 60.24 -8.76
CA SER A 51 -19.05 60.60 -7.70
C SER A 51 -19.62 61.38 -6.48
N TRP A 52 -19.04 61.22 -5.25
CA TRP A 52 -19.05 62.17 -4.05
C TRP A 52 -20.38 62.38 -3.28
N PRO A 53 -20.41 63.01 -2.07
CA PRO A 53 -19.54 62.91 -0.87
C PRO A 53 -20.33 62.72 0.47
N LEU A 54 -19.66 62.81 1.64
CA LEU A 54 -20.26 62.69 2.98
C LEU A 54 -21.26 63.82 3.34
N ALA A 55 -22.31 63.46 4.10
CA ALA A 55 -22.97 64.34 5.08
C ALA A 55 -23.46 63.51 6.29
N ALA A 56 -23.19 63.96 7.51
CA ALA A 56 -23.62 63.30 8.74
C ALA A 56 -24.95 63.89 9.24
N VAL A 57 -25.88 63.03 9.66
CA VAL A 57 -27.09 63.43 10.39
C VAL A 57 -27.24 62.52 11.61
N LEU A 58 -27.29 63.12 12.80
CA LEU A 58 -27.61 62.43 14.05
C LEU A 58 -29.12 62.15 14.11
N VAL A 59 -29.53 60.89 14.26
CA VAL A 59 -30.87 60.53 14.75
C VAL A 59 -30.72 59.38 15.75
N LEU A 60 -31.01 59.68 17.02
CA LEU A 60 -31.45 58.69 18.02
C LEU A 60 -32.98 58.63 17.90
N PRO A 61 -33.62 57.44 17.96
CA PRO A 61 -33.94 56.90 19.28
C PRO A 61 -33.98 55.36 19.42
N ALA A 62 -34.13 54.93 20.68
CA ALA A 62 -34.66 53.63 21.12
C ALA A 62 -33.88 52.34 20.73
N LEU A 63 -32.83 52.02 21.52
CA LEU A 63 -32.47 50.62 21.71
C LEU A 63 -33.52 49.92 22.58
N ALA A 64 -34.39 49.14 21.94
CA ALA A 64 -34.98 47.99 22.62
C ALA A 64 -33.87 46.98 22.92
N GLY A 65 -33.88 46.39 24.12
CA GLY A 65 -32.89 45.41 24.54
C GLY A 65 -33.04 44.08 23.80
N LEU A 66 -32.52 44.00 22.58
CA LEU A 66 -32.29 42.73 21.90
C LEU A 66 -31.03 42.09 22.50
N THR A 67 -31.24 41.22 23.49
CA THR A 67 -30.23 40.25 23.90
C THR A 67 -29.95 39.34 22.70
N THR A 68 -28.84 39.59 21.99
CA THR A 68 -28.30 38.60 21.05
C THR A 68 -27.89 37.39 21.87
N ALA A 69 -28.77 36.39 21.94
CA ALA A 69 -28.42 35.08 22.46
C ALA A 69 -27.22 34.60 21.66
N ALA A 70 -26.07 34.45 22.33
CA ALA A 70 -24.94 33.78 21.73
C ALA A 70 -25.40 32.37 21.41
N THR A 71 -25.48 32.03 20.12
CA THR A 71 -25.65 30.66 19.68
C THR A 71 -24.50 29.86 20.28
N ALA A 72 -24.81 28.93 21.19
CA ALA A 72 -23.81 28.00 21.67
C ALA A 72 -23.18 27.31 20.45
N ALA A 73 -21.84 27.26 20.41
CA ALA A 73 -21.17 26.46 19.40
C ALA A 73 -21.67 25.01 19.54
N GLU A 74 -22.07 24.38 18.44
CA GLU A 74 -22.48 22.99 18.51
C GLU A 74 -21.32 22.12 19.03
N PRO A 75 -21.59 21.15 19.91
CA PRO A 75 -20.54 20.32 20.49
C PRO A 75 -19.84 19.53 19.39
N VAL A 76 -18.54 19.77 19.21
CA VAL A 76 -17.71 19.01 18.28
C VAL A 76 -17.67 17.55 18.75
N PRO A 77 -18.01 16.55 17.91
CA PRO A 77 -17.96 15.16 18.33
C PRO A 77 -16.53 14.71 18.67
N PRO A 78 -16.35 13.80 19.66
CA PRO A 78 -15.04 13.22 19.96
C PRO A 78 -14.62 12.20 18.89
N THR A 79 -13.33 11.81 18.91
CA THR A 79 -12.86 10.61 18.20
C THR A 79 -13.59 9.37 18.70
N ALA A 80 -13.97 8.48 17.78
CA ALA A 80 -14.60 7.20 18.07
C ALA A 80 -13.59 6.05 18.20
N VAL A 81 -12.41 6.31 18.79
CA VAL A 81 -11.40 5.28 19.07
C VAL A 81 -11.82 4.48 20.32
N GLU A 82 -11.73 3.15 20.27
CA GLU A 82 -11.99 2.30 21.43
C GLU A 82 -10.83 2.41 22.42
N ASP A 83 -11.16 2.71 23.67
CA ASP A 83 -10.25 2.84 24.82
C ASP A 83 -10.27 1.61 25.73
N PHE A 84 -11.02 0.57 25.35
CA PHE A 84 -11.32 -0.63 26.11
C PHE A 84 -11.94 -0.36 27.50
N SER A 85 -12.57 0.81 27.72
CA SER A 85 -13.26 1.11 28.97
C SER A 85 -14.49 0.22 29.15
N TYR A 86 -14.64 -0.40 30.32
CA TYR A 86 -15.70 -1.37 30.55
C TYR A 86 -17.10 -0.74 30.43
N PRO A 87 -18.01 -1.24 29.57
CA PRO A 87 -19.35 -0.69 29.37
C PRO A 87 -20.17 -0.63 30.67
N GLY A 88 -20.69 0.54 31.01
CA GLY A 88 -21.54 0.74 32.19
C GLY A 88 -20.80 0.66 33.53
N ALA A 89 -19.46 0.76 33.56
CA ALA A 89 -18.65 0.62 34.77
C ALA A 89 -19.13 1.46 35.97
N ALA A 90 -19.57 2.72 35.74
CA ALA A 90 -20.05 3.59 36.80
C ALA A 90 -21.39 3.11 37.39
N GLN A 91 -22.30 2.63 36.54
CA GLN A 91 -23.59 2.05 36.92
C GLN A 91 -23.40 0.72 37.67
N ILE A 92 -22.45 -0.10 37.21
CA ILE A 92 -22.09 -1.38 37.85
C ILE A 92 -21.46 -1.13 39.23
N LEU A 93 -20.56 -0.14 39.38
CA LEU A 93 -20.03 0.24 40.68
C LEU A 93 -21.13 0.74 41.63
N ALA A 94 -22.01 1.62 41.16
CA ALA A 94 -23.11 2.15 41.98
C ALA A 94 -24.17 1.10 42.35
N GLY A 95 -24.42 0.12 41.47
CA GLY A 95 -25.43 -0.93 41.68
C GLY A 95 -24.92 -2.16 42.43
N GLN A 96 -23.67 -2.57 42.18
CA GLN A 96 -23.12 -3.85 42.65
C GLN A 96 -21.88 -3.74 43.54
N ASN A 97 -21.36 -2.53 43.79
CA ASN A 97 -20.15 -2.28 44.59
C ASN A 97 -18.90 -3.04 44.07
N ILE A 98 -18.80 -3.18 42.75
CA ILE A 98 -17.64 -3.76 42.06
C ILE A 98 -17.10 -2.77 41.02
N THR A 99 -15.77 -2.65 40.91
CA THR A 99 -15.16 -1.80 39.88
C THR A 99 -14.76 -2.67 38.69
N LEU A 100 -15.30 -2.40 37.51
CA LEU A 100 -14.80 -2.95 36.25
C LEU A 100 -14.08 -1.82 35.51
N LYS A 101 -12.83 -2.04 35.09
CA LYS A 101 -11.94 -0.97 34.61
C LYS A 101 -11.84 -1.00 33.08
N SER A 102 -11.24 -2.06 32.55
CA SER A 102 -11.05 -2.26 31.12
C SER A 102 -11.02 -3.75 30.78
N GLY A 103 -11.23 -4.11 29.52
CA GLY A 103 -11.18 -5.49 29.08
C GLY A 103 -11.21 -5.61 27.56
N ASP A 104 -10.91 -6.80 27.04
CA ASP A 104 -10.82 -7.06 25.59
C ASP A 104 -12.18 -7.44 24.96
N GLY A 105 -13.30 -7.08 25.59
CA GLY A 105 -14.65 -7.45 25.15
C GLY A 105 -15.08 -8.89 25.46
N HIS A 106 -14.15 -9.79 25.79
CA HIS A 106 -14.46 -11.23 25.86
C HIS A 106 -14.82 -11.77 27.24
N ILE A 107 -14.70 -10.94 28.30
CA ILE A 107 -15.18 -11.27 29.65
C ILE A 107 -16.22 -10.24 30.06
N VAL A 108 -17.49 -10.63 30.04
CA VAL A 108 -18.63 -9.72 30.32
C VAL A 108 -19.39 -10.16 31.57
N LEU A 109 -19.80 -9.18 32.38
CA LEU A 109 -20.67 -9.38 33.54
C LEU A 109 -21.99 -10.02 33.09
N ALA A 110 -22.40 -11.08 33.78
CA ALA A 110 -23.59 -11.86 33.48
C ALA A 110 -24.46 -12.03 34.73
N ASP A 111 -25.76 -12.23 34.52
CA ASP A 111 -26.64 -12.71 35.58
C ASP A 111 -26.22 -14.13 35.99
N CYS A 112 -25.95 -14.34 37.28
CA CYS A 112 -25.59 -15.66 37.81
C CYS A 112 -26.68 -16.73 37.58
N ALA A 113 -27.93 -16.34 37.34
CA ALA A 113 -29.02 -17.25 36.99
C ALA A 113 -29.08 -17.58 35.48
N SER A 114 -28.26 -16.96 34.62
CA SER A 114 -28.43 -17.06 33.15
C SER A 114 -28.02 -18.41 32.54
N GLY A 115 -27.28 -19.26 33.26
CA GLY A 115 -26.95 -20.61 32.80
C GLY A 115 -25.67 -21.22 33.41
N SER A 116 -25.24 -22.34 32.83
CA SER A 116 -23.95 -22.98 33.10
C SER A 116 -22.83 -22.35 32.25
N GLY A 117 -21.56 -22.62 32.58
CA GLY A 117 -20.42 -22.07 31.84
C GLY A 117 -20.13 -20.60 32.16
N LEU A 118 -20.38 -20.20 33.42
CA LEU A 118 -20.03 -18.89 33.94
C LEU A 118 -18.83 -19.02 34.87
N VAL A 119 -17.94 -18.02 34.85
CA VAL A 119 -16.96 -17.79 35.91
C VAL A 119 -17.71 -17.16 37.08
N GLN A 120 -17.80 -17.89 38.20
CA GLN A 120 -18.58 -17.46 39.37
C GLN A 120 -17.61 -17.08 40.49
N LEU A 121 -17.82 -15.96 41.18
CA LEU A 121 -17.03 -15.59 42.35
C LEU A 121 -17.89 -15.11 43.49
N TYR A 122 -17.44 -15.37 44.72
CA TYR A 122 -18.05 -14.83 45.93
C TYR A 122 -17.18 -13.73 46.55
N SER A 123 -17.80 -12.59 46.82
CA SER A 123 -17.25 -11.45 47.56
C SER A 123 -18.15 -11.08 48.73
N ARG A 124 -17.56 -10.67 49.85
CA ARG A 124 -18.33 -10.09 50.98
C ARG A 124 -18.75 -8.63 50.76
N ALA A 125 -18.08 -7.94 49.83
CA ALA A 125 -18.27 -6.52 49.57
C ALA A 125 -19.19 -6.25 48.37
N ALA A 126 -19.27 -7.17 47.41
CA ALA A 126 -20.18 -7.08 46.28
C ALA A 126 -21.66 -7.24 46.69
N ASN A 127 -22.58 -6.66 45.91
CA ASN A 127 -24.03 -6.75 46.12
C ASN A 127 -24.78 -7.02 44.79
N PRO A 128 -25.22 -8.25 44.48
CA PRO A 128 -25.17 -9.45 45.32
C PRO A 128 -23.75 -9.94 45.60
N SER A 129 -23.59 -10.75 46.65
CA SER A 129 -22.31 -11.34 47.04
C SER A 129 -21.76 -12.35 46.04
N GLU A 130 -22.58 -12.82 45.10
CA GLU A 130 -22.18 -13.66 43.97
C GLU A 130 -22.11 -12.79 42.72
N VAL A 131 -20.96 -12.79 42.05
CA VAL A 131 -20.71 -12.05 40.82
C VAL A 131 -20.33 -13.07 39.75
N CYS A 132 -20.92 -12.96 38.56
CA CYS A 132 -20.69 -13.91 37.48
C CYS A 132 -20.23 -13.21 36.21
N PHE A 133 -19.27 -13.82 35.52
CA PHE A 133 -18.83 -13.40 34.21
C PHE A 133 -19.07 -14.52 33.20
N LYS A 134 -19.45 -14.14 31.99
CA LYS A 134 -19.47 -15.00 30.82
C LYS A 134 -18.23 -14.71 29.99
N ILE A 135 -17.50 -15.76 29.62
CA ILE A 135 -16.44 -15.67 28.61
C ILE A 135 -17.09 -15.93 27.24
N THR A 136 -16.85 -15.05 26.27
CA THR A 136 -17.54 -15.08 24.96
C THR A 136 -16.65 -15.51 23.79
N GLY A 137 -15.34 -15.63 23.99
CA GLY A 137 -14.38 -16.08 22.97
C GLY A 137 -13.32 -17.04 23.54
N PRO A 138 -12.43 -17.58 22.69
CA PRO A 138 -11.43 -18.59 23.09
C PRO A 138 -10.37 -18.08 24.08
N THR A 139 -10.27 -16.76 24.20
CA THR A 139 -9.45 -16.02 25.16
C THR A 139 -10.26 -14.85 25.70
N GLY A 140 -9.85 -14.30 26.86
CA GLY A 140 -10.38 -13.04 27.34
C GLY A 140 -9.53 -12.39 28.42
N TYR A 141 -9.66 -11.08 28.58
CA TYR A 141 -8.97 -10.29 29.59
C TYR A 141 -9.90 -9.23 30.19
N LEU A 142 -9.87 -9.13 31.52
CA LEU A 142 -10.58 -8.12 32.29
C LEU A 142 -9.69 -7.60 33.41
N ALA A 143 -9.53 -6.27 33.47
CA ALA A 143 -9.01 -5.53 34.61
C ALA A 143 -10.18 -5.01 35.46
N LEU A 144 -10.11 -5.26 36.77
CA LEU A 144 -11.20 -5.01 37.71
C LEU A 144 -10.66 -4.61 39.10
N GLU A 145 -11.57 -4.38 40.03
CA GLU A 145 -11.32 -4.34 41.46
C GLU A 145 -12.57 -4.83 42.19
N ILE A 146 -12.52 -6.08 42.66
CA ILE A 146 -13.54 -6.66 43.53
C ILE A 146 -12.87 -6.97 44.87
N PRO A 147 -13.17 -6.22 45.95
CA PRO A 147 -12.60 -6.47 47.26
C PRO A 147 -13.24 -7.69 47.94
N GLN A 148 -12.53 -8.25 48.93
CA GLN A 148 -13.01 -9.35 49.79
C GLN A 148 -13.52 -10.59 49.03
N VAL A 149 -12.84 -10.98 47.95
CA VAL A 149 -13.13 -12.21 47.20
C VAL A 149 -12.55 -13.40 47.96
N TYR A 150 -13.38 -14.43 48.17
CA TYR A 150 -13.00 -15.62 48.96
C TYR A 150 -13.16 -16.95 48.23
N ASN A 151 -13.78 -16.99 47.05
CA ASN A 151 -13.93 -18.19 46.23
C ASN A 151 -14.13 -17.78 44.76
N ILE A 152 -13.49 -18.49 43.84
CA ILE A 152 -13.68 -18.32 42.38
C ILE A 152 -13.85 -19.71 41.74
N LYS A 153 -14.85 -19.88 40.90
CA LYS A 153 -15.11 -21.07 40.10
C LYS A 153 -14.84 -20.76 38.64
N GLY A 154 -13.97 -21.55 38.00
CA GLY A 154 -13.76 -21.48 36.56
C GLY A 154 -14.91 -22.12 35.77
N ASP A 155 -15.04 -21.73 34.51
CA ASP A 155 -15.80 -22.48 33.50
C ASP A 155 -14.87 -23.52 32.83
N ASP A 156 -15.01 -23.78 31.53
CA ASP A 156 -14.13 -24.67 30.78
C ASP A 156 -12.85 -24.00 30.24
N HIS A 157 -12.65 -22.69 30.41
CA HIS A 157 -11.40 -21.98 30.06
C HIS A 157 -10.29 -22.27 31.07
N ALA A 158 -9.03 -22.17 30.64
CA ALA A 158 -7.90 -22.07 31.54
C ALA A 158 -7.80 -20.62 32.04
N ILE A 159 -8.19 -20.38 33.28
CA ILE A 159 -8.32 -19.05 33.87
C ILE A 159 -7.20 -18.81 34.88
N LYS A 160 -6.60 -17.62 34.82
CA LYS A 160 -5.65 -17.11 35.80
C LYS A 160 -6.19 -15.81 36.40
N ALA A 161 -6.27 -15.76 37.72
CA ALA A 161 -6.77 -14.61 38.47
C ALA A 161 -5.62 -13.89 39.18
N THR A 162 -5.47 -12.58 39.00
CA THR A 162 -4.50 -11.76 39.74
C THR A 162 -5.17 -11.14 40.97
N LEU A 163 -4.62 -11.39 42.15
CA LEU A 163 -5.17 -11.02 43.45
C LEU A 163 -4.16 -10.18 44.23
N ASN A 164 -4.63 -9.14 44.91
CA ASN A 164 -3.87 -8.41 45.93
C ASN A 164 -4.33 -8.87 47.32
N THR A 165 -3.47 -9.58 48.04
CA THR A 165 -3.71 -10.03 49.41
C THR A 165 -2.80 -9.25 50.36
N ALA A 166 -3.38 -8.42 51.22
CA ALA A 166 -2.66 -7.58 52.20
C ALA A 166 -1.47 -6.76 51.61
N GLY A 167 -1.59 -6.27 50.37
CA GLY A 167 -0.56 -5.49 49.66
C GLY A 167 0.38 -6.33 48.78
N THR A 168 0.27 -7.66 48.82
CA THR A 168 1.05 -8.56 47.95
C THR A 168 0.22 -8.95 46.73
N VAL A 169 0.68 -8.58 45.53
CA VAL A 169 0.07 -9.01 44.26
C VAL A 169 0.61 -10.38 43.86
N SER A 170 -0.27 -11.34 43.59
CA SER A 170 0.06 -12.68 43.12
C SER A 170 -1.01 -13.18 42.15
N SER A 171 -0.69 -14.22 41.37
CA SER A 171 -1.67 -14.85 40.48
C SER A 171 -1.97 -16.29 40.91
N VAL A 172 -3.24 -16.68 40.82
CA VAL A 172 -3.74 -18.02 41.14
C VAL A 172 -4.39 -18.61 39.89
N ASP A 173 -4.03 -19.84 39.55
CA ASP A 173 -4.68 -20.59 38.48
C ASP A 173 -6.01 -21.15 39.01
N ILE A 174 -7.11 -20.89 38.29
CA ILE A 174 -8.47 -21.23 38.72
C ILE A 174 -8.86 -22.59 38.13
N ASN A 175 -9.37 -23.48 38.98
CA ASN A 175 -9.81 -24.82 38.60
C ASN A 175 -10.95 -24.76 37.57
N LYS A 176 -10.77 -25.47 36.45
CA LYS A 176 -11.82 -25.63 35.43
C LYS A 176 -13.07 -26.30 36.03
N ASN A 177 -14.23 -25.70 35.80
CA ASN A 177 -15.56 -26.16 36.24
C ASN A 177 -15.71 -26.40 37.77
N ALA A 178 -14.76 -25.94 38.59
CA ALA A 178 -14.68 -26.26 40.00
C ALA A 178 -14.25 -25.05 40.84
N TRP A 179 -14.62 -25.07 42.13
CA TRP A 179 -14.28 -23.99 43.05
C TRP A 179 -12.79 -23.98 43.39
N THR A 180 -12.24 -22.77 43.48
CA THR A 180 -10.87 -22.47 43.89
C THR A 180 -10.94 -21.52 45.07
N PRO A 181 -10.52 -21.94 46.28
CA PRO A 181 -10.45 -21.06 47.44
C PRO A 181 -9.37 -20.01 47.24
N VAL A 182 -9.71 -18.75 47.53
CA VAL A 182 -8.79 -17.59 47.48
C VAL A 182 -9.04 -16.72 48.71
N GLY A 183 -8.11 -15.82 49.07
CA GLY A 183 -8.28 -14.94 50.24
C GLY A 183 -8.64 -15.72 51.52
N GLU A 184 -9.67 -15.25 52.23
CA GLU A 184 -10.19 -15.94 53.42
C GLU A 184 -10.53 -17.43 53.19
N GLY A 185 -11.04 -17.79 51.99
CA GLY A 185 -11.39 -19.18 51.66
C GLY A 185 -10.17 -20.11 51.59
N SER A 186 -8.98 -19.55 51.37
CA SER A 186 -7.68 -20.25 51.44
C SER A 186 -6.98 -20.10 52.79
N ALA A 187 -7.69 -19.63 53.82
CA ALA A 187 -7.15 -19.28 55.15
C ALA A 187 -6.05 -18.20 55.13
N THR A 188 -6.07 -17.32 54.13
CA THR A 188 -5.24 -16.10 54.09
C THR A 188 -6.08 -14.87 54.44
N SER A 189 -5.47 -13.68 54.42
CA SER A 189 -6.18 -12.41 54.59
C SER A 189 -7.14 -12.10 53.43
N ASP A 190 -7.97 -11.07 53.59
CA ASP A 190 -8.78 -10.47 52.54
C ASP A 190 -7.97 -10.26 51.25
N ALA A 191 -8.55 -10.70 50.13
CA ALA A 191 -7.98 -10.55 48.80
C ALA A 191 -8.89 -9.69 47.92
N THR A 192 -8.28 -8.78 47.17
CA THR A 192 -8.94 -8.00 46.12
C THR A 192 -8.57 -8.59 44.76
N LEU A 193 -9.58 -8.99 43.98
CA LEU A 193 -9.38 -9.46 42.60
C LEU A 193 -9.12 -8.26 41.69
N LEU A 194 -8.00 -8.30 40.97
CA LEU A 194 -7.52 -7.23 40.09
C LEU A 194 -7.62 -7.58 38.61
N GLU A 195 -7.40 -8.84 38.23
CA GLU A 195 -7.44 -9.27 36.83
C GLU A 195 -8.03 -10.68 36.69
N LEU A 196 -8.72 -10.91 35.58
CA LEU A 196 -9.05 -12.24 35.07
C LEU A 196 -8.46 -12.37 33.66
N ASN A 197 -7.72 -13.45 33.42
CA ASN A 197 -7.18 -13.81 32.11
C ASN A 197 -7.63 -15.24 31.76
N ALA A 198 -8.34 -15.40 30.65
CA ALA A 198 -8.88 -16.67 30.18
C ALA A 198 -8.22 -17.09 28.87
N THR A 199 -7.95 -18.40 28.73
CA THR A 199 -7.31 -18.99 27.55
C THR A 199 -7.81 -20.40 27.26
N GLY A 200 -7.57 -20.91 26.06
CA GLY A 200 -7.82 -22.31 25.71
C GLY A 200 -9.30 -22.69 25.69
N GLY A 201 -10.18 -21.73 25.41
CA GLY A 201 -11.57 -21.99 25.05
C GLY A 201 -11.68 -22.46 23.60
N THR A 202 -12.84 -23.01 23.25
CA THR A 202 -13.15 -23.33 21.84
C THR A 202 -13.40 -22.06 21.05
N ALA A 203 -12.71 -21.88 19.93
CA ALA A 203 -13.03 -20.81 18.99
C ALA A 203 -14.47 -20.97 18.49
N ALA A 204 -15.23 -19.88 18.50
CA ALA A 204 -16.53 -19.84 17.83
C ALA A 204 -16.34 -20.01 16.31
N PRO A 205 -17.32 -20.59 15.59
CA PRO A 205 -17.30 -20.57 14.12
C PRO A 205 -17.19 -19.13 13.62
N ALA A 206 -16.33 -18.89 12.63
CA ALA A 206 -16.21 -17.58 11.99
C ALA A 206 -17.59 -17.16 11.45
N ALA A 207 -18.11 -16.03 11.93
CA ALA A 207 -19.38 -15.49 11.49
C ALA A 207 -19.24 -14.89 10.09
N THR A 208 -20.27 -15.04 9.25
CA THR A 208 -20.24 -14.59 7.85
C THR A 208 -20.21 -13.07 7.77
N ASN A 209 -19.06 -12.48 7.45
CA ASN A 209 -18.92 -11.05 7.24
C ASN A 209 -19.42 -10.65 5.84
N ALA A 210 -20.37 -9.71 5.77
CA ALA A 210 -20.91 -9.19 4.51
C ALA A 210 -19.93 -8.25 3.77
N TYR A 211 -18.95 -7.69 4.49
CA TYR A 211 -17.95 -6.76 3.99
C TYR A 211 -16.55 -7.22 4.44
N PRO A 212 -15.97 -8.26 3.81
CA PRO A 212 -14.72 -8.88 4.28
C PRO A 212 -13.52 -7.94 4.25
N ALA A 213 -13.54 -6.91 3.39
CA ALA A 213 -12.52 -5.85 3.36
C ALA A 213 -12.56 -4.90 4.57
N ILE A 214 -13.61 -4.94 5.41
CA ILE A 214 -13.70 -4.17 6.66
C ILE A 214 -13.25 -5.06 7.82
N GLY A 215 -12.30 -4.54 8.61
CA GLY A 215 -11.67 -5.24 9.73
C GLY A 215 -11.23 -4.29 10.84
N THR A 216 -10.40 -4.79 11.74
CA THR A 216 -9.99 -4.08 12.97
C THR A 216 -8.49 -3.86 13.00
N VAL A 217 -8.04 -2.67 13.40
CA VAL A 217 -6.66 -2.38 13.82
C VAL A 217 -6.63 -2.24 15.33
N THR A 218 -5.74 -2.98 16.00
CA THR A 218 -5.53 -2.92 17.45
C THR A 218 -4.10 -2.50 17.76
N VAL A 219 -3.95 -1.37 18.46
CA VAL A 219 -2.67 -0.83 18.93
C VAL A 219 -2.45 -1.30 20.36
N GLY A 220 -1.34 -1.99 20.62
CA GLY A 220 -1.03 -2.59 21.91
C GLY A 220 -1.84 -3.87 22.18
N ARG A 221 -1.76 -4.38 23.42
CA ARG A 221 -2.45 -5.61 23.82
C ARG A 221 -3.91 -5.30 24.21
N PRO A 222 -4.94 -5.89 23.57
CA PRO A 222 -6.35 -5.58 23.83
C PRO A 222 -6.71 -5.54 25.32
N GLY A 223 -7.54 -4.58 25.72
CA GLY A 223 -8.01 -4.42 27.10
C GLY A 223 -7.00 -3.86 28.11
N HIS A 224 -5.71 -3.76 27.76
CA HIS A 224 -4.67 -3.31 28.68
C HIS A 224 -4.50 -1.77 28.66
N PRO A 225 -3.97 -1.15 29.73
CA PRO A 225 -3.75 0.29 29.78
C PRO A 225 -2.94 0.80 28.57
N GLY A 226 -3.46 1.81 27.88
CA GLY A 226 -2.85 2.41 26.70
C GLY A 226 -3.09 1.66 25.38
N SER A 227 -3.75 0.50 25.40
CA SER A 227 -4.20 -0.17 24.17
C SER A 227 -5.43 0.52 23.57
N ARG A 228 -5.62 0.36 22.26
CA ARG A 228 -6.73 0.95 21.50
C ARG A 228 -7.18 0.04 20.37
N ALA A 229 -8.45 0.15 19.97
CA ALA A 229 -8.96 -0.48 18.75
C ALA A 229 -9.72 0.51 17.86
N CYS A 230 -9.61 0.27 16.57
CA CYS A 230 -10.13 1.11 15.49
C CYS A 230 -10.59 0.19 14.35
N SER A 231 -11.52 0.67 13.55
CA SER A 231 -11.93 0.00 12.32
C SER A 231 -10.96 0.35 11.19
N ALA A 232 -10.95 -0.47 10.16
CA ALA A 232 -10.02 -0.31 9.06
C ALA A 232 -10.53 -0.99 7.79
N THR A 233 -10.01 -0.55 6.64
CA THR A 233 -10.40 -1.06 5.33
C THR A 233 -9.18 -1.56 4.56
N LEU A 234 -9.18 -2.82 4.11
CA LEU A 234 -8.17 -3.36 3.21
C LEU A 234 -8.33 -2.69 1.82
N VAL A 235 -7.31 -1.97 1.33
CA VAL A 235 -7.33 -1.22 0.05
C VAL A 235 -6.34 -1.74 -0.99
N ALA A 236 -5.32 -2.49 -0.55
CA ALA A 236 -4.58 -3.44 -1.39
C ALA A 236 -4.29 -4.70 -0.54
N THR A 237 -3.84 -5.78 -1.15
CA THR A 237 -3.63 -7.09 -0.46
C THR A 237 -2.75 -6.98 0.79
N GLN A 238 -1.73 -6.11 0.78
CA GLN A 238 -0.83 -5.84 1.93
C GLN A 238 -1.10 -4.49 2.62
N TRP A 239 -2.14 -3.73 2.25
CA TRP A 239 -2.31 -2.34 2.71
C TRP A 239 -3.72 -2.00 3.19
N VAL A 240 -3.74 -1.31 4.33
CA VAL A 240 -4.95 -0.98 5.08
C VAL A 240 -5.10 0.52 5.23
N LEU A 241 -6.25 1.06 4.85
CA LEU A 241 -6.66 2.44 5.07
C LEU A 241 -7.41 2.54 6.41
N THR A 242 -6.97 3.44 7.29
CA THR A 242 -7.60 3.71 8.59
C THR A 242 -7.29 5.14 9.05
N ALA A 243 -7.68 5.51 10.27
CA ALA A 243 -7.46 6.84 10.84
C ALA A 243 -6.11 6.93 11.58
N ALA A 244 -5.40 8.05 11.39
CA ALA A 244 -4.12 8.31 12.06
C ALA A 244 -4.30 8.51 13.58
N SER A 245 -5.46 9.00 14.02
CA SER A 245 -5.88 9.11 15.43
C SER A 245 -5.80 7.79 16.20
N CYS A 246 -5.86 6.63 15.52
CA CYS A 246 -5.63 5.33 16.14
C CYS A 246 -4.21 5.19 16.71
N PHE A 247 -3.21 5.69 15.98
CA PHE A 247 -1.77 5.55 16.25
C PHE A 247 -1.16 6.76 16.97
N ALA A 248 -1.81 7.92 16.90
CA ALA A 248 -1.34 9.15 17.52
C ALA A 248 -1.23 9.02 19.05
N ALA A 249 -0.25 9.67 19.69
CA ALA A 249 -0.14 9.63 21.15
C ALA A 249 -1.42 10.18 21.83
N ASP A 250 -1.99 11.24 21.28
CA ASP A 250 -3.32 11.77 21.57
C ASP A 250 -4.21 11.57 20.32
N PRO A 251 -5.33 10.81 20.39
CA PRO A 251 -6.25 10.64 19.26
C PRO A 251 -6.75 11.97 18.67
N ASN A 252 -6.83 13.02 19.48
CA ASN A 252 -7.30 14.34 19.06
C ASN A 252 -6.22 15.15 18.29
N GLN A 253 -5.01 14.59 18.11
CA GLN A 253 -3.89 15.19 17.38
C GLN A 253 -3.36 14.24 16.28
N PRO A 254 -4.20 13.80 15.33
CA PRO A 254 -3.86 12.74 14.36
C PRO A 254 -2.69 13.08 13.44
N THR A 255 -2.48 14.36 13.14
CA THR A 255 -1.42 14.85 12.24
C THR A 255 -0.01 14.79 12.84
N THR A 256 0.14 14.20 14.04
CA THR A 256 1.42 14.03 14.74
C THR A 256 2.05 12.63 14.57
N VAL A 257 1.37 11.71 13.89
CA VAL A 257 1.89 10.36 13.61
C VAL A 257 3.09 10.43 12.65
N PRO A 258 4.25 9.84 12.99
CA PRO A 258 5.38 9.72 12.08
C PRO A 258 5.16 8.58 11.07
N ALA A 259 5.79 8.70 9.89
CA ALA A 259 5.91 7.59 8.96
C ALA A 259 6.90 6.51 9.48
N GLY A 260 6.75 5.27 8.99
CA GLY A 260 7.56 4.12 9.42
C GLY A 260 6.84 3.21 10.43
N PRO A 261 7.55 2.32 11.14
CA PRO A 261 6.92 1.32 12.00
C PRO A 261 6.07 1.92 13.13
N PRO A 262 4.92 1.31 13.50
CA PRO A 262 4.12 1.74 14.64
C PRO A 262 4.93 1.80 15.94
N ALA A 263 4.82 2.92 16.67
CA ALA A 263 5.55 3.13 17.93
C ALA A 263 5.15 2.14 19.06
N THR A 264 3.95 1.56 18.95
CA THR A 264 3.45 0.46 19.78
C THR A 264 3.10 -0.70 18.86
N ALA A 265 3.46 -1.93 19.25
CA ALA A 265 3.13 -3.14 18.49
C ALA A 265 1.63 -3.17 18.15
N THR A 266 1.31 -3.33 16.86
CA THR A 266 -0.04 -3.22 16.31
C THR A 266 -0.35 -4.45 15.48
N THR A 267 -1.57 -4.97 15.60
CA THR A 267 -2.11 -6.02 14.73
C THR A 267 -3.35 -5.55 13.99
N ALA A 268 -3.53 -6.00 12.76
CA ALA A 268 -4.74 -5.82 11.99
C ALA A 268 -5.41 -7.18 11.72
N ALA A 269 -6.74 -7.23 11.77
CA ALA A 269 -7.52 -8.46 11.63
C ALA A 269 -8.65 -8.30 10.60
N PHE A 270 -8.70 -9.22 9.63
CA PHE A 270 -9.69 -9.26 8.54
C PHE A 270 -10.12 -10.71 8.30
N GLY A 271 -11.40 -11.02 8.55
CA GLY A 271 -11.88 -12.40 8.49
C GLY A 271 -11.09 -13.33 9.42
N ASN A 272 -10.42 -14.33 8.85
CA ASN A 272 -9.58 -15.27 9.59
C ASN A 272 -8.11 -14.82 9.73
N HIS A 273 -7.72 -13.70 9.11
CA HIS A 273 -6.36 -13.18 9.14
C HIS A 273 -6.13 -12.30 10.36
N THR A 274 -4.97 -12.44 11.00
CA THR A 274 -4.47 -11.51 12.02
C THR A 274 -2.99 -11.33 11.81
N LEU A 275 -2.60 -10.13 11.37
CA LEU A 275 -1.26 -9.82 10.88
C LEU A 275 -0.68 -8.63 11.66
N ALA A 276 0.64 -8.58 11.83
CA ALA A 276 1.30 -7.41 12.39
C ALA A 276 1.28 -6.25 11.38
N VAL A 277 1.18 -5.01 11.88
CA VAL A 277 1.38 -3.80 11.07
C VAL A 277 2.86 -3.42 11.16
N THR A 278 3.53 -3.30 10.01
CA THR A 278 4.99 -3.12 9.91
C THR A 278 5.42 -1.71 9.54
N GLY A 279 4.53 -0.92 8.92
CA GLY A 279 4.81 0.46 8.51
C GLY A 279 3.54 1.31 8.40
N LEU A 280 3.70 2.62 8.58
CA LEU A 280 2.66 3.63 8.49
C LEU A 280 3.08 4.71 7.48
N VAL A 281 2.14 5.11 6.63
CA VAL A 281 2.22 6.31 5.78
C VAL A 281 1.06 7.23 6.15
N PRO A 282 1.28 8.23 7.03
CA PRO A 282 0.22 9.13 7.50
C PRO A 282 0.02 10.33 6.56
N ARG A 283 -1.23 10.78 6.43
CA ARG A 283 -1.56 12.10 5.89
C ARG A 283 -1.32 13.18 6.95
N THR A 284 -0.82 14.34 6.52
CA THR A 284 -0.58 15.50 7.40
C THR A 284 -1.69 16.54 7.35
N ASP A 285 -2.62 16.41 6.40
CA ASP A 285 -3.71 17.34 6.10
C ASP A 285 -5.10 16.87 6.58
N ARG A 286 -5.22 15.59 6.97
CA ARG A 286 -6.46 14.95 7.43
C ARG A 286 -6.19 13.66 8.21
N ASP A 287 -7.18 13.16 8.94
CA ASP A 287 -7.06 11.98 9.80
C ASP A 287 -7.12 10.66 9.01
N VAL A 288 -6.06 10.38 8.24
CA VAL A 288 -5.92 9.18 7.40
C VAL A 288 -4.49 8.66 7.48
N VAL A 289 -4.34 7.33 7.53
CA VAL A 289 -3.06 6.62 7.44
C VAL A 289 -3.23 5.35 6.62
N LEU A 290 -2.22 5.03 5.80
CA LEU A 290 -2.04 3.71 5.23
C LEU A 290 -1.13 2.88 6.14
N ALA A 291 -1.54 1.66 6.46
CA ALA A 291 -0.83 0.72 7.31
C ALA A 291 -0.43 -0.52 6.49
N ARG A 292 0.87 -0.79 6.41
CA ARG A 292 1.42 -1.99 5.72
C ARG A 292 1.29 -3.21 6.65
N LEU A 293 0.74 -4.29 6.11
CA LEU A 293 0.64 -5.59 6.77
C LEU A 293 1.97 -6.36 6.64
N ALA A 294 2.24 -7.26 7.57
CA ALA A 294 3.44 -8.12 7.54
C ALA A 294 3.48 -9.09 6.34
N SER A 295 2.32 -9.41 5.75
CA SER A 295 2.15 -10.26 4.57
C SER A 295 0.87 -9.86 3.82
N PRO A 296 0.72 -10.17 2.52
CA PRO A 296 -0.52 -9.94 1.80
C PRO A 296 -1.67 -10.86 2.26
N ILE A 297 -2.90 -10.40 2.03
CA ILE A 297 -4.16 -11.15 2.13
C ILE A 297 -4.73 -11.27 0.70
N ALA A 298 -4.74 -12.48 0.15
CA ALA A 298 -5.13 -12.74 -1.25
C ALA A 298 -6.59 -13.21 -1.43
N ASP A 299 -7.23 -13.73 -0.38
CA ASP A 299 -8.60 -14.26 -0.40
C ASP A 299 -9.68 -13.21 -0.08
N ILE A 300 -9.30 -11.96 0.17
CA ILE A 300 -10.20 -10.83 0.39
C ILE A 300 -9.96 -9.79 -0.71
N THR A 301 -10.96 -9.57 -1.57
CA THR A 301 -10.93 -8.49 -2.57
C THR A 301 -10.79 -7.12 -1.87
N PRO A 302 -9.72 -6.35 -2.13
CA PRO A 302 -9.56 -5.04 -1.51
C PRO A 302 -10.61 -4.03 -1.97
N ALA A 303 -10.89 -3.06 -1.11
CA ALA A 303 -11.74 -1.91 -1.41
C ALA A 303 -11.08 -0.97 -2.42
N THR A 304 -11.89 -0.28 -3.21
CA THR A 304 -11.43 0.80 -4.09
C THR A 304 -11.62 2.18 -3.44
N ILE A 305 -10.91 3.19 -3.92
CA ILE A 305 -11.23 4.59 -3.59
C ILE A 305 -12.42 5.03 -4.45
N GLY A 306 -13.48 5.50 -3.79
CA GLY A 306 -14.72 5.93 -4.43
C GLY A 306 -14.65 7.35 -4.97
N ALA A 307 -15.56 7.66 -5.89
CA ALA A 307 -15.72 9.02 -6.40
C ALA A 307 -16.23 10.00 -5.33
N ALA A 308 -16.02 11.30 -5.58
CA ALA A 308 -16.43 12.39 -4.69
C ALA A 308 -17.91 12.30 -4.27
N ALA A 309 -18.14 12.21 -2.96
CA ALA A 309 -19.48 12.20 -2.39
C ALA A 309 -20.19 13.56 -2.59
N THR A 310 -21.51 13.52 -2.78
CA THR A 310 -22.35 14.71 -2.99
C THR A 310 -23.30 14.93 -1.82
N ALA A 311 -23.57 16.19 -1.48
CA ALA A 311 -24.50 16.53 -0.39
C ALA A 311 -25.91 15.99 -0.69
N GLY A 312 -26.50 15.28 0.28
CA GLY A 312 -27.78 14.56 0.15
C GLY A 312 -27.68 13.13 -0.42
N GLN A 313 -26.49 12.67 -0.81
CA GLN A 313 -26.27 11.28 -1.22
C GLN A 313 -26.47 10.32 -0.05
N SER A 314 -27.00 9.12 -0.34
CA SER A 314 -27.01 8.00 0.61
C SER A 314 -25.74 7.19 0.46
N LEU A 315 -25.04 6.93 1.55
CA LEU A 315 -23.89 6.02 1.63
C LEU A 315 -24.16 4.93 2.67
N LYS A 316 -23.39 3.84 2.61
CA LYS A 316 -23.18 2.97 3.77
C LYS A 316 -22.08 3.55 4.65
N THR A 317 -22.13 3.22 5.94
CA THR A 317 -21.10 3.54 6.94
C THR A 317 -21.07 2.42 7.96
N GLY A 318 -19.90 2.09 8.47
CA GLY A 318 -19.74 0.92 9.32
C GLY A 318 -18.30 0.69 9.79
N GLY A 319 -18.15 -0.38 10.55
CA GLY A 319 -16.89 -0.75 11.19
C GLY A 319 -17.05 -2.04 12.00
N THR A 320 -16.14 -2.27 12.94
CA THR A 320 -16.08 -3.43 13.84
C THR A 320 -16.12 -3.02 15.32
N GLY A 321 -16.40 -1.76 15.61
CA GLY A 321 -16.49 -1.21 16.97
C GLY A 321 -17.72 -1.69 17.75
N ARG A 322 -18.09 -0.88 18.76
CA ARG A 322 -19.31 -1.05 19.54
C ARG A 322 -20.54 -0.97 18.63
N THR A 323 -21.61 -1.67 19.03
CA THR A 323 -22.96 -1.43 18.48
C THR A 323 -23.82 -0.79 19.58
N ALA A 324 -25.16 -0.83 19.44
CA ALA A 324 -26.07 -0.52 20.53
C ALA A 324 -26.03 -1.57 21.68
N THR A 325 -25.58 -2.80 21.39
CA THR A 325 -25.64 -3.96 22.30
C THR A 325 -24.29 -4.61 22.56
N ASP A 326 -23.38 -4.58 21.58
CA ASP A 326 -22.13 -5.32 21.57
C ASP A 326 -20.97 -4.39 21.89
N TRP A 327 -20.02 -4.86 22.70
CA TRP A 327 -18.84 -4.07 23.07
C TRP A 327 -17.79 -4.10 21.97
N LEU A 328 -17.53 -5.27 21.38
CA LEU A 328 -16.69 -5.40 20.18
C LEU A 328 -17.40 -6.36 19.25
N SER A 329 -17.64 -5.93 18.01
CA SER A 329 -18.28 -6.79 17.03
C SER A 329 -17.24 -7.68 16.35
N ALA A 330 -17.48 -9.00 16.37
CA ALA A 330 -16.65 -9.97 15.64
C ALA A 330 -16.86 -9.92 14.11
N THR A 331 -17.82 -9.12 13.63
CA THR A 331 -18.18 -8.96 12.22
C THR A 331 -18.40 -7.49 11.89
N ALA A 332 -18.03 -7.05 10.69
CA ALA A 332 -18.32 -5.68 10.30
C ALA A 332 -19.84 -5.39 10.27
N HIS A 333 -20.29 -4.38 11.01
CA HIS A 333 -21.63 -3.83 10.92
C HIS A 333 -21.66 -2.68 9.92
N ALA A 334 -22.80 -2.44 9.28
CA ALA A 334 -23.00 -1.27 8.44
C ALA A 334 -24.47 -0.82 8.44
N GLY A 335 -24.68 0.49 8.37
CA GLY A 335 -25.98 1.14 8.25
C GLY A 335 -25.99 2.21 7.17
N ASP A 336 -27.16 2.75 6.86
CA ASP A 336 -27.31 3.87 5.93
C ASP A 336 -27.04 5.22 6.62
N ALA A 337 -26.36 6.12 5.90
CA ALA A 337 -26.16 7.51 6.27
C ALA A 337 -26.41 8.45 5.10
N THR A 338 -26.91 9.65 5.42
CA THR A 338 -27.03 10.75 4.47
C THR A 338 -25.80 11.65 4.56
N VAL A 339 -25.20 11.97 3.41
CA VAL A 339 -24.10 12.94 3.30
C VAL A 339 -24.64 14.35 3.54
N GLY A 340 -24.03 15.05 4.50
CA GLY A 340 -24.29 16.45 4.83
C GLY A 340 -23.34 17.40 4.09
N ALA A 341 -22.52 18.14 4.85
CA ALA A 341 -21.54 19.04 4.28
C ALA A 341 -20.36 18.27 3.66
N VAL A 342 -19.89 18.76 2.50
CA VAL A 342 -18.71 18.27 1.79
C VAL A 342 -17.67 19.39 1.79
N ALA A 343 -16.57 19.19 2.51
CA ALA A 343 -15.44 20.12 2.58
C ALA A 343 -14.28 19.65 1.69
N ALA A 344 -13.15 20.38 1.73
CA ALA A 344 -11.95 20.00 0.99
C ALA A 344 -11.37 18.66 1.48
N THR A 345 -11.28 18.47 2.79
CA THR A 345 -10.63 17.30 3.41
C THR A 345 -11.54 16.45 4.30
N SER A 346 -12.82 16.82 4.42
CA SER A 346 -13.78 16.11 5.28
C SER A 346 -15.20 16.04 4.71
N LEU A 347 -15.95 15.05 5.20
CA LEU A 347 -17.38 14.85 4.95
C LEU A 347 -18.12 14.83 6.28
N THR A 348 -19.29 15.45 6.36
CA THR A 348 -20.23 15.25 7.48
C THR A 348 -21.26 14.21 7.08
N LEU A 349 -21.57 13.28 7.97
CA LEU A 349 -22.55 12.22 7.76
C LEU A 349 -23.61 12.21 8.87
N THR A 350 -24.82 11.83 8.52
CA THR A 350 -25.91 11.54 9.47
C THR A 350 -26.34 10.08 9.34
N PRO A 351 -25.68 9.14 10.03
CA PRO A 351 -26.09 7.75 10.15
C PRO A 351 -27.35 7.53 10.99
N THR A 352 -27.88 6.31 10.90
CA THR A 352 -28.78 5.75 11.91
C THR A 352 -28.05 5.62 13.26
N ALA A 353 -28.72 5.96 14.37
CA ALA A 353 -28.14 5.86 15.71
C ALA A 353 -27.64 4.43 16.01
N GLY A 354 -26.48 4.31 16.64
CA GLY A 354 -25.81 3.03 16.94
C GLY A 354 -24.99 2.41 15.79
N THR A 355 -24.80 3.13 14.67
CA THR A 355 -24.03 2.63 13.50
C THR A 355 -22.54 2.96 13.55
N VAL A 356 -22.15 4.08 14.18
CA VAL A 356 -20.75 4.55 14.27
C VAL A 356 -20.44 4.92 15.71
N CYS A 357 -19.77 4.01 16.41
CA CYS A 357 -19.52 4.06 17.84
C CYS A 357 -18.02 3.97 18.17
N LYS A 358 -17.62 3.97 19.45
CA LYS A 358 -16.23 3.68 19.83
C LYS A 358 -15.75 2.37 19.18
N GLY A 359 -14.58 2.41 18.58
CA GLY A 359 -14.01 1.35 17.73
C GLY A 359 -14.29 1.54 16.23
N ASP A 360 -15.20 2.42 15.81
CA ASP A 360 -15.50 2.66 14.39
C ASP A 360 -14.65 3.79 13.76
N THR A 361 -13.87 4.56 14.53
CA THR A 361 -12.83 5.43 13.94
C THR A 361 -11.90 4.59 13.05
N GLY A 362 -11.62 5.08 11.85
CA GLY A 362 -10.88 4.37 10.79
C GLY A 362 -11.74 3.47 9.89
N GLY A 363 -13.01 3.24 10.23
CA GLY A 363 -13.97 2.52 9.39
C GLY A 363 -14.43 3.36 8.18
N PRO A 364 -14.97 2.73 7.12
CA PRO A 364 -15.34 3.45 5.91
C PRO A 364 -16.78 3.97 5.93
N SER A 365 -17.00 5.16 5.35
CA SER A 365 -18.20 5.41 4.55
C SER A 365 -17.95 5.01 3.10
N PHE A 366 -18.92 4.34 2.47
CA PHE A 366 -18.73 3.66 1.20
C PHE A 366 -20.01 3.48 0.38
N THR A 367 -19.84 3.22 -0.92
CA THR A 367 -20.88 2.60 -1.74
C THR A 367 -20.63 1.09 -1.83
N ALA A 368 -21.68 0.30 -1.66
CA ALA A 368 -21.61 -1.16 -1.74
C ALA A 368 -21.90 -1.65 -3.17
N GLY A 369 -21.03 -2.51 -3.69
CA GLY A 369 -21.22 -3.25 -4.94
C GLY A 369 -21.81 -4.65 -4.73
N SER A 370 -21.77 -5.47 -5.77
CA SER A 370 -22.05 -6.90 -5.68
C SER A 370 -20.99 -7.66 -4.87
N ASN A 371 -21.37 -8.78 -4.26
CA ASN A 371 -20.47 -9.73 -3.59
C ASN A 371 -19.60 -9.14 -2.45
N GLY A 372 -20.06 -8.06 -1.80
CA GLY A 372 -19.34 -7.46 -0.66
C GLY A 372 -18.21 -6.50 -1.06
N ALA A 373 -18.00 -6.24 -2.35
CA ALA A 373 -17.10 -5.20 -2.82
C ALA A 373 -17.56 -3.80 -2.35
N ILE A 374 -16.63 -2.92 -2.00
CA ILE A 374 -16.91 -1.57 -1.49
C ILE A 374 -15.99 -0.54 -2.15
N ALA A 375 -16.51 0.66 -2.38
CA ALA A 375 -15.74 1.83 -2.79
C ALA A 375 -15.82 2.92 -1.71
N VAL A 376 -14.69 3.28 -1.10
CA VAL A 376 -14.59 4.14 0.08
C VAL A 376 -14.74 5.61 -0.32
N SER A 377 -15.71 6.30 0.28
CA SER A 377 -15.94 7.74 0.11
C SER A 377 -15.33 8.57 1.26
N GLY A 378 -15.18 7.98 2.45
CA GLY A 378 -14.56 8.62 3.60
C GLY A 378 -14.12 7.64 4.67
N VAL A 379 -13.28 8.10 5.59
CA VAL A 379 -12.76 7.35 6.74
C VAL A 379 -13.23 8.03 8.02
N HIS A 380 -13.92 7.30 8.90
CA HIS A 380 -14.50 7.84 10.14
C HIS A 380 -13.42 8.41 11.07
N SER A 381 -13.55 9.68 11.44
CA SER A 381 -12.64 10.33 12.41
C SER A 381 -13.37 10.62 13.71
N LEU A 382 -14.49 11.35 13.66
CA LEU A 382 -15.27 11.80 14.82
C LEU A 382 -16.70 11.26 14.78
N SER A 383 -17.27 10.86 15.92
CA SER A 383 -18.68 10.44 16.02
C SER A 383 -19.36 10.97 17.27
N GLY A 384 -20.60 11.42 17.11
CA GLY A 384 -21.45 11.89 18.20
C GLY A 384 -21.99 10.81 19.14
N GLN A 385 -21.72 9.51 18.89
CA GLN A 385 -22.05 8.36 19.75
C GLN A 385 -23.55 8.14 20.06
N ALA A 386 -24.49 8.76 19.33
CA ALA A 386 -25.91 8.53 19.57
C ALA A 386 -26.31 7.05 19.37
N GLY A 387 -26.92 6.45 20.40
CA GLY A 387 -27.39 5.07 20.37
C GLY A 387 -26.32 3.99 20.59
N CYS A 388 -25.09 4.39 20.93
CA CYS A 388 -23.97 3.47 21.18
C CYS A 388 -23.99 2.86 22.59
N LEU A 389 -23.41 1.66 22.74
CA LEU A 389 -23.40 0.95 24.01
C LEU A 389 -22.73 1.76 25.15
N SER A 390 -23.51 2.02 26.19
CA SER A 390 -23.16 2.82 27.39
C SER A 390 -22.95 4.32 27.16
N GLU A 391 -23.33 4.85 26.00
CA GLU A 391 -23.26 6.29 25.70
C GLU A 391 -24.63 6.96 25.88
N SER A 392 -24.63 8.20 26.37
CA SER A 392 -25.87 8.96 26.65
C SER A 392 -26.10 10.14 25.69
N SER A 393 -25.24 10.28 24.68
CA SER A 393 -25.35 11.31 23.66
C SER A 393 -26.58 11.10 22.76
N THR A 394 -27.12 12.21 22.25
CA THR A 394 -28.16 12.21 21.21
C THR A 394 -27.65 12.78 19.88
N LEU A 395 -26.35 13.04 19.75
CA LEU A 395 -25.74 13.58 18.54
C LEU A 395 -25.46 12.46 17.54
N THR A 396 -26.17 12.44 16.41
CA THR A 396 -25.98 11.44 15.35
C THR A 396 -24.88 11.82 14.36
N THR A 397 -24.36 13.05 14.42
CA THR A 397 -23.37 13.57 13.47
C THR A 397 -22.05 12.80 13.54
N VAL A 398 -21.56 12.38 12.37
CA VAL A 398 -20.23 11.80 12.15
C VAL A 398 -19.42 12.71 11.23
N THR A 399 -18.11 12.78 11.44
CA THR A 399 -17.18 13.46 10.54
C THR A 399 -16.13 12.48 10.04
N ASP A 400 -16.07 12.35 8.71
CA ASP A 400 -15.08 11.54 8.01
C ASP A 400 -13.97 12.41 7.44
N ALA A 401 -12.76 11.88 7.36
CA ALA A 401 -11.75 12.36 6.44
C ALA A 401 -12.12 11.93 5.01
N ARG A 402 -12.07 12.87 4.07
CA ARG A 402 -12.42 12.66 2.66
C ARG A 402 -11.26 12.00 1.91
N VAL A 403 -11.56 11.04 1.02
CA VAL A 403 -10.54 10.20 0.36
C VAL A 403 -10.55 10.19 -1.17
N ASP A 404 -11.54 10.77 -1.84
CA ASP A 404 -11.61 10.75 -3.33
C ASP A 404 -10.47 11.51 -4.03
N ASP A 405 -9.86 12.49 -3.35
CA ASP A 405 -8.64 13.19 -3.79
C ASP A 405 -7.34 12.49 -3.36
N LEU A 406 -7.43 11.32 -2.71
CA LEU A 406 -6.28 10.52 -2.28
C LEU A 406 -5.96 9.35 -3.22
N GLY A 407 -6.69 9.16 -4.33
CA GLY A 407 -6.50 8.02 -5.24
C GLY A 407 -5.04 7.78 -5.65
N SER A 408 -4.35 8.81 -6.17
CA SER A 408 -2.94 8.73 -6.53
C SER A 408 -2.00 8.51 -5.34
N TRP A 409 -2.30 9.12 -4.18
CA TRP A 409 -1.52 8.88 -2.96
C TRP A 409 -1.67 7.45 -2.46
N VAL A 410 -2.85 6.85 -2.60
CA VAL A 410 -3.06 5.42 -2.31
C VAL A 410 -2.29 4.58 -3.31
N SER A 411 -2.48 4.74 -4.62
CA SER A 411 -1.74 3.95 -5.63
C SER A 411 -0.22 4.01 -5.45
N ALA A 412 0.36 5.20 -5.23
CA ALA A 412 1.81 5.37 -5.04
C ALA A 412 2.35 4.76 -3.72
N ASN A 413 1.49 4.56 -2.71
CA ASN A 413 1.89 3.95 -1.43
C ASN A 413 1.35 2.53 -1.25
N THR A 414 0.50 2.07 -2.15
CA THR A 414 0.02 0.69 -2.25
C THR A 414 0.20 0.20 -3.69
N PRO A 415 1.45 0.09 -4.19
CA PRO A 415 1.69 -0.32 -5.57
C PRO A 415 0.97 -1.63 -5.88
N ARG A 416 0.33 -1.69 -7.06
CA ARG A 416 -0.28 -2.87 -7.72
C ARG A 416 -0.09 -4.21 -6.96
N GLY A 417 1.08 -4.84 -7.09
CA GLY A 417 2.09 -4.58 -8.12
C GLY A 417 1.52 -5.04 -9.48
N GLN A 418 1.52 -4.28 -10.58
CA GLN A 418 2.30 -3.08 -10.91
C GLN A 418 3.69 -3.05 -10.32
N TRP A 419 4.34 -4.20 -10.54
CA TRP A 419 5.75 -4.31 -10.82
C TRP A 419 6.14 -3.23 -11.85
N SER A 420 6.59 -2.08 -11.36
CA SER A 420 7.76 -1.49 -12.00
C SER A 420 8.82 -2.58 -11.91
N SER A 421 9.10 -3.28 -13.02
CA SER A 421 10.02 -4.43 -13.08
C SER A 421 11.49 -4.00 -12.94
N SER A 422 11.70 -2.93 -12.18
CA SER A 422 12.87 -2.07 -12.17
C SER A 422 13.04 -1.30 -10.86
N ASP A 423 12.12 -1.26 -9.89
CA ASP A 423 12.44 -0.74 -8.54
C ASP A 423 13.31 -1.77 -7.82
N TYR A 424 14.65 -1.57 -7.78
CA TYR A 424 15.56 -2.56 -7.19
C TYR A 424 15.72 -2.34 -5.67
N ASN A 425 15.50 -1.13 -5.16
CA ASN A 425 15.82 -0.79 -3.77
C ASN A 425 14.59 -0.84 -2.81
N GLY A 426 13.37 -0.73 -3.37
CA GLY A 426 12.09 -0.76 -2.67
C GLY A 426 11.62 0.61 -2.14
N ASP A 427 12.05 1.71 -2.75
CA ASP A 427 11.66 3.09 -2.37
C ASP A 427 10.43 3.63 -3.12
N GLY A 428 9.92 2.88 -4.12
CA GLY A 428 8.77 3.26 -4.93
C GLY A 428 9.13 3.99 -6.23
N HIS A 429 10.43 4.10 -6.56
CA HIS A 429 10.89 4.58 -7.86
C HIS A 429 11.45 3.43 -8.71
N GLY A 430 11.20 3.47 -10.02
CA GLY A 430 11.90 2.61 -10.96
C GLY A 430 13.38 2.98 -11.04
N ASP A 431 14.25 1.98 -11.06
CA ASP A 431 15.70 2.10 -11.24
C ASP A 431 16.10 1.47 -12.59
N ILE A 432 17.37 1.08 -12.75
CA ILE A 432 17.84 0.30 -13.90
C ILE A 432 18.78 -0.80 -13.43
N GLY A 433 18.53 -2.04 -13.86
CA GLY A 433 19.49 -3.14 -13.82
C GLY A 433 20.38 -3.15 -15.05
N MET A 434 21.68 -3.38 -14.88
CA MET A 434 22.62 -3.55 -15.98
C MET A 434 23.54 -4.74 -15.75
N ALA A 435 23.53 -5.69 -16.69
CA ALA A 435 24.60 -6.67 -16.83
C ALA A 435 25.63 -6.14 -17.84
N TYR A 436 26.91 -6.13 -17.46
CA TYR A 436 28.01 -5.65 -18.30
C TYR A 436 29.14 -6.69 -18.43
N ARG A 437 29.50 -7.01 -19.68
CA ARG A 437 30.62 -7.90 -19.99
C ARG A 437 31.90 -7.11 -20.21
N HIS A 438 32.86 -7.25 -19.30
CA HIS A 438 34.16 -6.61 -19.41
C HIS A 438 35.01 -7.24 -20.53
N GLY A 439 36.02 -6.48 -21.00
CA GLY A 439 36.91 -6.92 -22.08
C GLY A 439 37.80 -8.13 -21.75
N ASP A 440 37.96 -8.48 -20.47
CA ASP A 440 38.62 -9.71 -20.00
C ASP A 440 37.67 -10.94 -19.97
N GLY A 441 36.37 -10.72 -20.24
CA GLY A 441 35.33 -11.74 -20.21
C GLY A 441 34.66 -11.94 -18.84
N SER A 442 35.00 -11.15 -17.82
CA SER A 442 34.21 -11.08 -16.58
C SER A 442 32.86 -10.39 -16.82
N ILE A 443 31.87 -10.67 -15.95
CA ILE A 443 30.52 -10.11 -16.05
C ILE A 443 30.17 -9.46 -14.72
N GLY A 444 29.84 -8.17 -14.73
CA GLY A 444 29.36 -7.43 -13.56
C GLY A 444 27.87 -7.14 -13.64
N PHE A 445 27.20 -7.14 -12.49
CA PHE A 445 25.80 -6.76 -12.34
C PHE A 445 25.73 -5.47 -11.50
N PHE A 446 25.13 -4.45 -12.08
CA PHE A 446 25.08 -3.09 -11.57
C PHE A 446 23.64 -2.61 -11.51
N THR A 447 23.34 -1.73 -10.57
CA THR A 447 22.08 -1.01 -10.52
C THR A 447 22.30 0.50 -10.46
N SER A 448 21.38 1.26 -11.03
CA SER A 448 21.40 2.73 -11.06
C SER A 448 20.08 3.24 -10.49
N VAL A 449 20.09 3.56 -9.20
CA VAL A 449 18.93 4.07 -8.47
C VAL A 449 18.50 5.46 -8.98
N THR A 450 17.20 5.75 -9.04
CA THR A 450 16.69 7.09 -9.39
C THR A 450 16.39 7.97 -8.16
N ASP A 451 16.17 9.27 -8.40
CA ASP A 451 15.51 10.15 -7.43
C ASP A 451 14.07 10.43 -7.87
N GLY A 452 13.20 10.85 -6.93
CA GLY A 452 11.82 11.29 -7.22
C GLY A 452 11.68 12.56 -8.08
N GLY A 453 12.73 12.96 -8.81
CA GLY A 453 12.68 13.87 -9.93
C GLY A 453 12.93 13.20 -11.29
N GLY A 454 13.04 11.87 -11.35
CA GLY A 454 13.35 11.12 -12.56
C GLY A 454 14.84 11.02 -12.89
N ASN A 455 15.76 11.39 -11.99
CA ASN A 455 17.20 11.45 -12.30
C ASN A 455 17.92 10.17 -11.88
N PHE A 456 18.52 9.48 -12.85
CA PHE A 456 19.39 8.33 -12.60
C PHE A 456 20.67 8.72 -11.84
N GLY A 457 21.02 7.92 -10.84
CA GLY A 457 22.30 7.96 -10.13
C GLY A 457 23.45 7.26 -10.89
N PRO A 458 24.59 7.04 -10.23
CA PRO A 458 25.67 6.24 -10.78
C PRO A 458 25.32 4.74 -10.77
N PHE A 459 25.81 3.98 -11.75
CA PHE A 459 25.77 2.52 -11.71
C PHE A 459 26.71 1.97 -10.62
N ILE A 460 26.15 1.31 -9.60
CA ILE A 460 26.86 0.68 -8.49
C ILE A 460 26.84 -0.84 -8.67
N GLY A 461 27.99 -1.50 -8.55
CA GLY A 461 28.11 -2.95 -8.74
C GLY A 461 27.77 -3.72 -7.46
N GLY A 462 26.81 -4.65 -7.54
CA GLY A 462 26.45 -5.56 -6.44
C GLY A 462 27.20 -6.90 -6.52
N TYR A 463 27.15 -7.54 -7.69
CA TYR A 463 27.75 -8.86 -7.92
C TYR A 463 28.67 -8.83 -9.15
N SER A 464 29.70 -9.67 -9.15
CA SER A 464 30.65 -9.79 -10.26
C SER A 464 31.17 -11.21 -10.38
N VAL A 465 31.25 -11.67 -11.62
CA VAL A 465 31.54 -13.03 -12.04
C VAL A 465 32.89 -13.05 -12.76
N PRO A 466 33.89 -13.81 -12.28
CA PRO A 466 35.17 -13.93 -12.98
C PRO A 466 35.02 -14.59 -14.36
N ALA A 467 35.88 -14.20 -15.30
CA ALA A 467 35.86 -14.70 -16.66
C ALA A 467 35.85 -16.25 -16.74
N GLY A 468 35.00 -16.80 -17.60
CA GLY A 468 34.90 -18.24 -17.86
C GLY A 468 34.00 -19.04 -16.91
N ASN A 469 33.40 -18.43 -15.87
CA ASN A 469 32.40 -19.11 -15.04
C ASN A 469 31.02 -19.20 -15.71
N TRP A 470 30.64 -18.17 -16.48
CA TRP A 470 29.38 -18.12 -17.24
C TRP A 470 29.67 -17.66 -18.67
N ASP A 471 29.04 -18.30 -19.66
CA ASP A 471 29.04 -17.84 -21.05
C ASP A 471 27.89 -16.87 -21.30
N TRP A 472 28.23 -15.62 -21.62
CA TRP A 472 27.31 -14.55 -21.99
C TRP A 472 26.29 -14.94 -23.06
N ASN A 473 26.69 -15.76 -24.05
CA ASN A 473 25.79 -16.16 -25.16
C ASN A 473 24.85 -17.31 -24.79
N SER A 474 25.01 -17.87 -23.60
CA SER A 474 24.19 -18.94 -23.04
C SER A 474 23.28 -18.44 -21.90
N MET A 475 23.22 -17.13 -21.66
CA MET A 475 22.36 -16.48 -20.67
C MET A 475 21.17 -15.78 -21.36
N LYS A 476 19.98 -15.84 -20.74
CA LYS A 476 18.88 -14.89 -20.96
C LYS A 476 18.53 -14.28 -19.61
N LEU A 477 18.67 -12.97 -19.48
CA LEU A 477 18.39 -12.21 -18.27
C LEU A 477 17.01 -11.57 -18.33
N PHE A 478 16.40 -11.37 -17.17
CA PHE A 478 15.11 -10.74 -16.97
C PHE A 478 15.03 -10.23 -15.52
N ALA A 479 14.14 -9.29 -15.24
CA ALA A 479 14.02 -8.62 -13.94
C ALA A 479 12.59 -8.72 -13.40
N GLY A 480 12.48 -8.66 -12.07
CA GLY A 480 11.22 -8.67 -11.33
C GLY A 480 11.44 -9.17 -9.90
N ASP A 481 10.52 -8.86 -8.99
CA ASP A 481 10.56 -9.36 -7.63
C ASP A 481 10.13 -10.83 -7.60
N PHE A 482 11.07 -11.77 -7.59
CA PHE A 482 10.74 -13.19 -7.61
C PHE A 482 10.42 -13.74 -6.22
N ASN A 483 10.69 -12.99 -5.15
CA ASN A 483 10.59 -13.47 -3.77
C ASN A 483 9.43 -12.84 -2.96
N GLY A 484 8.93 -11.69 -3.40
CA GLY A 484 7.79 -10.96 -2.82
C GLY A 484 8.16 -9.97 -1.72
N ASP A 485 9.41 -9.52 -1.63
CA ASP A 485 9.86 -8.56 -0.61
C ASP A 485 9.60 -7.09 -0.96
N GLY A 486 9.22 -6.80 -2.21
CA GLY A 486 8.97 -5.48 -2.75
C GLY A 486 10.17 -4.87 -3.48
N ARG A 487 11.14 -5.68 -3.91
CA ARG A 487 12.30 -5.26 -4.72
C ARG A 487 12.46 -6.12 -5.96
N THR A 488 12.89 -5.49 -7.03
CA THR A 488 13.25 -6.14 -8.28
C THR A 488 14.52 -6.96 -8.10
N ASP A 489 14.42 -8.27 -8.32
CA ASP A 489 15.54 -9.19 -8.36
C ASP A 489 16.03 -9.39 -9.81
N LEU A 490 17.18 -10.06 -9.96
CA LEU A 490 17.68 -10.52 -11.26
C LEU A 490 17.38 -12.02 -11.46
N GLY A 491 16.64 -12.32 -12.51
CA GLY A 491 16.41 -13.68 -13.00
C GLY A 491 17.29 -14.01 -14.21
N MET A 492 17.69 -15.27 -14.32
CA MET A 492 18.51 -15.77 -15.42
C MET A 492 18.14 -17.19 -15.84
N MET A 493 17.88 -17.40 -17.12
CA MET A 493 18.01 -18.73 -17.74
C MET A 493 19.45 -18.93 -18.19
N TYR A 494 20.02 -20.10 -17.94
CA TYR A 494 21.33 -20.47 -18.45
C TYR A 494 21.34 -21.83 -19.12
N ARG A 495 21.83 -21.88 -20.36
CA ARG A 495 21.98 -23.11 -21.14
C ARG A 495 23.39 -23.70 -20.95
N HIS A 496 23.46 -24.88 -20.36
CA HIS A 496 24.71 -25.62 -20.20
C HIS A 496 25.18 -26.26 -21.51
N SER A 497 26.45 -26.67 -21.56
CA SER A 497 27.06 -27.30 -22.75
C SER A 497 26.47 -28.66 -23.12
N ASP A 498 25.74 -29.31 -22.22
CA ASP A 498 25.02 -30.57 -22.47
C ASP A 498 23.62 -30.34 -23.07
N GLY A 499 23.16 -29.09 -23.16
CA GLY A 499 21.83 -28.71 -23.64
C GLY A 499 20.76 -28.58 -22.55
N SER A 500 21.08 -28.84 -21.28
CA SER A 500 20.17 -28.52 -20.16
C SER A 500 20.06 -27.01 -19.94
N ILE A 501 18.93 -26.56 -19.40
CA ILE A 501 18.69 -25.14 -19.09
C ILE A 501 18.31 -25.03 -17.61
N THR A 502 19.08 -24.25 -16.83
CA THR A 502 18.79 -23.99 -15.41
C THR A 502 18.28 -22.57 -15.20
N MET A 503 17.29 -22.44 -14.32
CA MET A 503 16.71 -21.19 -13.84
C MET A 503 17.43 -20.72 -12.59
N HIS A 504 17.92 -19.49 -12.59
CA HIS A 504 18.68 -18.88 -11.51
C HIS A 504 18.10 -17.53 -11.09
N THR A 505 18.32 -17.18 -9.83
CA THR A 505 17.88 -15.92 -9.22
C THR A 505 19.02 -15.34 -8.39
N GLY A 506 19.24 -14.02 -8.52
CA GLY A 506 20.10 -13.22 -7.64
C GLY A 506 19.26 -12.11 -7.05
N LEU A 507 19.05 -12.17 -5.73
CA LEU A 507 18.16 -11.24 -5.04
C LEU A 507 18.79 -9.85 -4.88
N ALA A 508 17.97 -8.80 -4.83
CA ALA A 508 18.42 -7.46 -4.45
C ALA A 508 18.56 -7.32 -2.93
N ASP A 509 19.51 -6.48 -2.49
CA ASP A 509 19.55 -6.00 -1.09
C ASP A 509 18.79 -4.68 -0.90
N ALA A 510 18.72 -4.19 0.34
CA ALA A 510 18.03 -2.94 0.68
C ALA A 510 18.66 -1.65 0.12
N ASN A 511 19.72 -1.73 -0.69
CA ASN A 511 20.28 -0.63 -1.47
C ASN A 511 20.11 -0.88 -2.99
N GLY A 512 19.31 -1.88 -3.37
CA GLY A 512 19.12 -2.31 -4.75
C GLY A 512 20.32 -3.02 -5.36
N LEU A 513 21.26 -3.54 -4.57
CA LEU A 513 22.42 -4.26 -5.13
C LEU A 513 22.10 -5.74 -5.32
N ILE A 514 22.18 -6.21 -6.57
CA ILE A 514 22.07 -7.64 -6.89
C ILE A 514 23.17 -8.44 -6.18
N GLN A 515 22.76 -9.39 -5.36
CA GLN A 515 23.62 -10.27 -4.59
C GLN A 515 24.12 -11.45 -5.45
N THR A 516 24.81 -12.41 -4.81
CA THR A 516 25.28 -13.61 -5.52
C THR A 516 24.09 -14.39 -6.09
N ILE A 517 24.17 -14.70 -7.39
CA ILE A 517 23.20 -15.57 -8.06
C ILE A 517 23.41 -17.01 -7.55
N THR A 518 22.48 -17.51 -6.73
CA THR A 518 22.64 -18.80 -6.00
C THR A 518 21.57 -19.83 -6.29
N GLY A 519 20.36 -19.42 -6.69
CA GLY A 519 19.24 -20.33 -6.92
C GLY A 519 19.45 -21.25 -8.13
N ALA A 520 18.94 -22.47 -8.06
CA ALA A 520 18.77 -23.38 -9.20
C ALA A 520 17.35 -23.95 -9.13
N GLY A 521 16.33 -23.07 -9.18
CA GLY A 521 14.96 -23.39 -8.80
C GLY A 521 14.33 -24.49 -9.66
N TYR A 522 14.55 -24.41 -10.98
CA TYR A 522 14.13 -25.42 -11.93
C TYR A 522 15.24 -25.68 -12.97
N THR A 523 15.33 -26.92 -13.46
CA THR A 523 16.21 -27.27 -14.58
C THR A 523 15.43 -28.09 -15.60
N VAL A 524 15.36 -27.59 -16.84
CA VAL A 524 14.95 -28.37 -18.00
C VAL A 524 16.12 -29.31 -18.35
N PRO A 525 15.97 -30.64 -18.24
CA PRO A 525 17.04 -31.56 -18.60
C PRO A 525 17.28 -31.52 -20.11
N ALA A 526 18.51 -31.83 -20.56
CA ALA A 526 18.86 -31.88 -21.99
C ALA A 526 17.91 -32.78 -22.82
N SER A 527 17.37 -33.84 -22.21
CA SER A 527 16.36 -34.73 -22.82
C SER A 527 15.02 -34.06 -23.14
N GLY A 528 14.77 -32.85 -22.64
CA GLY A 528 13.63 -32.01 -23.00
C GLY A 528 13.73 -31.41 -24.42
N ASN A 529 14.92 -31.41 -25.03
CA ASN A 529 15.19 -30.95 -26.39
C ASN A 529 14.65 -29.53 -26.71
N TRP A 530 14.74 -28.60 -25.75
CA TRP A 530 14.36 -27.20 -25.96
C TRP A 530 15.35 -26.50 -26.92
N ASP A 531 14.83 -25.83 -27.95
CA ASP A 531 15.62 -24.92 -28.79
C ASP A 531 15.68 -23.55 -28.13
N TRP A 532 16.88 -23.20 -27.63
CA TRP A 532 17.21 -21.92 -27.03
C TRP A 532 16.80 -20.68 -27.83
N ASN A 533 16.76 -20.79 -29.16
CA ASN A 533 16.48 -19.68 -30.07
C ASN A 533 15.00 -19.60 -30.46
N ALA A 534 14.21 -20.62 -30.11
CA ALA A 534 12.81 -20.72 -30.50
C ALA A 534 11.83 -20.18 -29.45
N PHE A 535 12.31 -19.54 -28.37
CA PHE A 535 11.44 -18.98 -27.34
C PHE A 535 11.81 -17.58 -26.84
N GLN A 536 10.77 -16.86 -26.45
CA GLN A 536 10.81 -15.58 -25.73
C GLN A 536 10.29 -15.78 -24.30
N ILE A 537 10.75 -14.95 -23.36
CA ILE A 537 10.40 -14.99 -21.94
C ILE A 537 9.88 -13.61 -21.56
N PHE A 538 8.86 -13.57 -20.70
CA PHE A 538 8.26 -12.37 -20.16
C PHE A 538 8.09 -12.54 -18.65
N ALA A 539 8.55 -11.56 -17.88
CA ALA A 539 8.37 -11.52 -16.43
C ALA A 539 7.07 -10.77 -16.09
N GLY A 540 6.38 -11.21 -15.05
CA GLY A 540 5.16 -10.60 -14.51
C GLY A 540 4.48 -11.54 -13.53
N ASP A 541 3.70 -11.05 -12.57
CA ASP A 541 2.92 -11.90 -11.65
C ASP A 541 1.74 -12.51 -12.41
N TYR A 542 1.89 -13.71 -12.95
CA TYR A 542 0.85 -14.33 -13.77
C TYR A 542 -0.27 -14.90 -12.91
N ASN A 543 -0.03 -15.27 -11.66
CA ASN A 543 -1.02 -15.97 -10.83
C ASN A 543 -1.79 -15.05 -9.85
N GLY A 544 -1.25 -13.86 -9.55
CA GLY A 544 -1.83 -12.82 -8.69
C GLY A 544 -1.48 -12.94 -7.21
N ASP A 545 -0.39 -13.62 -6.86
CA ASP A 545 0.01 -13.87 -5.47
C ASP A 545 0.98 -12.84 -4.87
N GLY A 546 1.37 -11.82 -5.64
CA GLY A 546 2.33 -10.81 -5.22
C GLY A 546 3.79 -11.25 -5.37
N ARG A 547 4.10 -12.08 -6.36
CA ARG A 547 5.47 -12.35 -6.84
C ARG A 547 5.52 -12.36 -8.36
N THR A 548 6.66 -12.00 -8.91
CA THR A 548 6.90 -12.10 -10.35
C THR A 548 7.06 -13.57 -10.74
N ASP A 549 6.31 -13.98 -11.75
CA ASP A 549 6.40 -15.29 -12.42
C ASP A 549 7.04 -15.12 -13.81
N LEU A 550 7.11 -16.21 -14.60
CA LEU A 550 7.53 -16.16 -16.00
C LEU A 550 6.48 -16.76 -16.93
N ALA A 551 6.16 -16.04 -18.01
CA ALA A 551 5.57 -16.61 -19.21
C ALA A 551 6.62 -16.85 -20.28
N LEU A 552 6.41 -17.90 -21.06
CA LEU A 552 7.29 -18.32 -22.13
C LEU A 552 6.46 -18.65 -23.37
N ALA A 553 6.77 -17.98 -24.47
CA ALA A 553 6.22 -18.27 -25.79
C ALA A 553 7.24 -19.09 -26.59
N TYR A 554 6.87 -20.30 -27.01
CA TYR A 554 7.75 -21.27 -27.68
C TYR A 554 7.22 -21.62 -29.08
N HIS A 555 8.05 -21.42 -30.10
CA HIS A 555 7.79 -21.83 -31.48
C HIS A 555 8.33 -23.25 -31.72
N HIS A 556 7.43 -24.21 -31.86
CA HIS A 556 7.76 -25.62 -32.08
C HIS A 556 8.22 -25.88 -33.51
N THR A 557 8.99 -26.96 -33.69
CA THR A 557 9.54 -27.36 -35.01
C THR A 557 8.47 -27.80 -36.01
N ASP A 558 7.25 -28.08 -35.55
CA ASP A 558 6.09 -28.35 -36.40
C ASP A 558 5.33 -27.08 -36.83
N GLY A 559 5.73 -25.91 -36.33
CA GLY A 559 5.11 -24.60 -36.58
C GLY A 559 4.05 -24.20 -35.55
N SER A 560 3.75 -25.02 -34.54
CA SER A 560 2.84 -24.63 -33.45
C SER A 560 3.50 -23.64 -32.48
N ILE A 561 2.71 -22.81 -31.81
CA ILE A 561 3.20 -21.82 -30.83
C ILE A 561 2.54 -22.11 -29.48
N GLY A 562 3.33 -22.48 -28.48
CA GLY A 562 2.86 -22.77 -27.12
C GLY A 562 3.17 -21.64 -26.15
N PHE A 563 2.22 -21.33 -25.27
CA PHE A 563 2.35 -20.39 -24.16
C PHE A 563 2.34 -21.18 -22.85
N TYR A 564 3.42 -21.03 -22.10
CA TYR A 564 3.68 -21.74 -20.85
C TYR A 564 4.00 -20.75 -19.74
N THR A 565 3.69 -21.09 -18.50
CA THR A 565 4.06 -20.27 -17.33
C THR A 565 4.76 -21.08 -16.25
N SER A 566 5.68 -20.44 -15.54
CA SER A 566 6.45 -20.99 -14.42
C SER A 566 6.29 -20.01 -13.26
N VAL A 567 5.67 -20.49 -12.18
CA VAL A 567 5.39 -19.68 -10.98
C VAL A 567 6.55 -19.73 -9.98
N THR A 568 6.74 -18.68 -9.20
CA THR A 568 7.82 -18.58 -8.19
C THR A 568 7.35 -18.88 -6.76
N ASP A 569 8.23 -19.47 -5.95
CA ASP A 569 8.04 -19.58 -4.50
C ASP A 569 8.57 -18.35 -3.75
N ALA A 570 8.20 -18.23 -2.47
CA ALA A 570 8.65 -17.12 -1.59
C ALA A 570 10.16 -17.12 -1.28
N GLY A 571 10.95 -18.00 -1.90
CA GLY A 571 12.42 -17.97 -1.90
C GLY A 571 13.02 -17.52 -3.23
N GLY A 572 12.20 -17.08 -4.20
CA GLY A 572 12.65 -16.71 -5.54
C GLY A 572 12.91 -17.89 -6.48
N ASN A 573 12.43 -19.10 -6.16
CA ASN A 573 12.68 -20.30 -6.97
C ASN A 573 11.56 -20.54 -7.98
N PHE A 574 11.92 -20.64 -9.26
CA PHE A 574 11.01 -20.98 -10.35
C PHE A 574 10.54 -22.43 -10.28
N GLY A 575 9.24 -22.66 -10.51
CA GLY A 575 8.64 -23.98 -10.69
C GLY A 575 8.76 -24.54 -12.11
N PRO A 576 8.20 -25.74 -12.39
CA PRO A 576 8.13 -26.27 -13.74
C PRO A 576 7.19 -25.45 -14.63
N PHE A 577 7.47 -25.40 -15.93
CA PHE A 577 6.59 -24.77 -16.92
C PHE A 577 5.31 -25.58 -17.16
N ALA A 578 4.15 -24.98 -16.86
CA ALA A 578 2.82 -25.50 -17.17
C ALA A 578 2.29 -24.87 -18.47
N GLY A 579 1.58 -25.64 -19.31
CA GLY A 579 1.03 -25.13 -20.58
C GLY A 579 -0.38 -24.57 -20.40
N GLY A 580 -0.60 -23.32 -20.84
CA GLY A 580 -1.92 -22.69 -20.87
C GLY A 580 -2.58 -22.76 -22.24
N TYR A 581 -1.94 -22.17 -23.26
CA TYR A 581 -2.48 -22.06 -24.61
C TYR A 581 -1.54 -22.63 -25.67
N LEU A 582 -2.10 -23.30 -26.69
CA LEU A 582 -1.37 -23.84 -27.82
C LEU A 582 -2.06 -23.42 -29.12
N VAL A 583 -1.35 -22.66 -29.95
CA VAL A 583 -1.72 -22.31 -31.32
C VAL A 583 -1.28 -23.44 -32.25
N PRO A 584 -2.19 -24.17 -32.93
CA PRO A 584 -1.80 -25.20 -33.90
C PRO A 584 -1.09 -24.60 -35.12
N ALA A 585 -0.13 -25.33 -35.69
CA ALA A 585 0.71 -24.86 -36.81
C ALA A 585 -0.03 -24.33 -38.05
N ASN A 586 -1.29 -24.74 -38.26
CA ASN A 586 -2.12 -24.32 -39.40
C ASN A 586 -3.18 -23.28 -39.02
N ALA A 587 -3.07 -22.62 -37.86
CA ALA A 587 -4.05 -21.65 -37.36
C ALA A 587 -3.96 -20.25 -38.00
N GLY A 588 -3.06 -20.03 -38.96
CA GLY A 588 -2.91 -18.76 -39.69
C GLY A 588 -2.02 -17.72 -39.00
N TRP A 589 -1.34 -18.10 -37.93
CA TRP A 589 -0.42 -17.28 -37.15
C TRP A 589 1.04 -17.54 -37.55
N ASP A 590 1.76 -16.52 -38.01
CA ASP A 590 3.21 -16.58 -38.27
C ASP A 590 4.01 -15.94 -37.13
N TRP A 591 4.92 -16.71 -36.53
CA TRP A 591 5.84 -16.27 -35.47
C TRP A 591 6.64 -15.01 -35.85
N ASN A 592 7.09 -14.90 -37.10
CA ASN A 592 7.91 -13.76 -37.55
C ASN A 592 7.11 -12.47 -37.74
N SER A 593 5.78 -12.58 -37.75
CA SER A 593 4.83 -11.47 -37.86
C SER A 593 4.29 -11.02 -36.50
N MET A 594 4.84 -11.52 -35.39
CA MET A 594 4.47 -11.17 -34.02
C MET A 594 5.50 -10.27 -33.32
N LYS A 595 5.04 -9.38 -32.46
CA LYS A 595 5.81 -8.81 -31.34
C LYS A 595 5.01 -9.05 -30.07
N LEU A 596 5.58 -9.79 -29.14
CA LEU A 596 4.98 -10.13 -27.85
C LEU A 596 5.54 -9.23 -26.74
N PHE A 597 4.71 -8.94 -25.75
CA PHE A 597 5.02 -8.15 -24.55
C PHE A 597 4.06 -8.59 -23.42
N ALA A 598 4.27 -8.12 -22.19
CA ALA A 598 3.51 -8.56 -21.02
C ALA A 598 3.14 -7.42 -20.07
N GLY A 599 2.17 -7.71 -19.20
CA GLY A 599 1.66 -6.84 -18.14
C GLY A 599 0.16 -7.05 -17.94
N ASP A 600 -0.39 -6.58 -16.82
CA ASP A 600 -1.82 -6.66 -16.51
C ASP A 600 -2.61 -5.69 -17.41
N PHE A 601 -3.18 -6.15 -18.53
CA PHE A 601 -3.90 -5.26 -19.46
C PHE A 601 -5.36 -5.05 -19.07
N ASN A 602 -5.91 -5.83 -18.13
CA ASN A 602 -7.34 -5.81 -17.79
C ASN A 602 -7.62 -5.20 -16.39
N GLY A 603 -6.63 -5.12 -15.51
CA GLY A 603 -6.67 -4.55 -14.16
C GLY A 603 -7.05 -5.54 -13.06
N ASP A 604 -6.95 -6.84 -13.31
CA ASP A 604 -7.35 -7.91 -12.38
C ASP A 604 -6.25 -8.34 -11.39
N GLY A 605 -5.05 -7.78 -11.52
CA GLY A 605 -3.88 -8.07 -10.68
C GLY A 605 -2.97 -9.17 -11.22
N ARG A 606 -3.27 -9.78 -12.37
CA ARG A 606 -2.37 -10.72 -13.06
C ARG A 606 -1.77 -10.10 -14.31
N ALA A 607 -0.50 -10.41 -14.57
CA ALA A 607 0.13 -10.16 -15.85
C ALA A 607 -0.50 -11.03 -16.95
N ASP A 608 -0.68 -10.44 -18.13
CA ASP A 608 -1.18 -11.09 -19.34
C ASP A 608 -0.10 -11.09 -20.44
N ILE A 609 -0.39 -11.70 -21.59
CA ILE A 609 0.40 -11.54 -22.82
C ILE A 609 -0.30 -10.60 -23.80
N GLY A 610 0.39 -9.53 -24.17
CA GLY A 610 0.03 -8.63 -25.27
C GLY A 610 0.75 -9.02 -26.55
N MET A 611 0.07 -8.87 -27.69
CA MET A 611 0.61 -9.21 -29.00
C MET A 611 0.22 -8.18 -30.07
N MET A 612 1.24 -7.62 -30.74
CA MET A 612 1.09 -7.05 -32.07
C MET A 612 1.22 -8.16 -33.11
N TYR A 613 0.31 -8.20 -34.08
CA TYR A 613 0.41 -9.07 -35.25
C TYR A 613 0.29 -8.31 -36.55
N ARG A 614 1.26 -8.52 -37.45
CA ARG A 614 1.29 -7.92 -38.79
C ARG A 614 0.70 -8.88 -39.82
N HIS A 615 -0.41 -8.49 -40.44
CA HIS A 615 -1.05 -9.26 -41.50
C HIS A 615 -0.30 -9.13 -42.83
N GLY A 616 -0.55 -10.07 -43.75
CA GLY A 616 0.07 -10.11 -45.08
C GLY A 616 -0.29 -8.92 -45.99
N ASP A 617 -1.36 -8.17 -45.68
CA ASP A 617 -1.72 -6.93 -46.36
C ASP A 617 -0.97 -5.69 -45.81
N GLY A 618 -0.25 -5.84 -44.70
CA GLY A 618 0.47 -4.77 -44.00
C GLY A 618 -0.31 -4.08 -42.88
N SER A 619 -1.56 -4.48 -42.61
CA SER A 619 -2.27 -4.04 -41.40
C SER A 619 -1.66 -4.67 -40.13
N ILE A 620 -1.83 -4.02 -38.98
CA ILE A 620 -1.33 -4.50 -37.69
C ILE A 620 -2.48 -4.52 -36.69
N THR A 621 -2.76 -5.68 -36.08
CA THR A 621 -3.79 -5.82 -35.03
C THR A 621 -3.14 -6.05 -33.67
N MET A 622 -3.74 -5.46 -32.63
CA MET A 622 -3.38 -5.66 -31.23
C MET A 622 -4.30 -6.71 -30.59
N HIS A 623 -3.72 -7.66 -29.84
CA HIS A 623 -4.40 -8.80 -29.21
C HIS A 623 -3.91 -9.01 -27.76
N THR A 624 -4.74 -9.63 -26.92
CA THR A 624 -4.40 -10.03 -25.54
C THR A 624 -4.74 -11.50 -25.27
N GLY A 625 -3.85 -12.20 -24.56
CA GLY A 625 -4.09 -13.52 -23.96
C GLY A 625 -4.04 -13.39 -22.45
N LEU A 626 -5.21 -13.40 -21.82
CA LEU A 626 -5.33 -13.15 -20.39
C LEU A 626 -4.85 -14.35 -19.55
N ALA A 627 -4.34 -14.10 -18.34
CA ALA A 627 -4.00 -15.16 -17.39
C ALA A 627 -5.20 -15.61 -16.54
N ASP A 628 -5.33 -16.92 -16.33
CA ASP A 628 -6.29 -17.46 -15.35
C ASP A 628 -5.75 -17.43 -13.91
N ALA A 629 -6.58 -17.80 -12.93
CA ALA A 629 -6.22 -17.80 -11.51
C ALA A 629 -5.13 -18.82 -11.10
N ASN A 630 -4.60 -19.63 -12.03
CA ASN A 630 -3.41 -20.47 -11.82
C ASN A 630 -2.19 -19.91 -12.57
N GLY A 631 -2.32 -18.71 -13.15
CA GLY A 631 -1.33 -18.08 -14.02
C GLY A 631 -1.16 -18.74 -15.38
N LEU A 632 -2.16 -19.47 -15.89
CA LEU A 632 -2.07 -20.02 -17.25
C LEU A 632 -2.59 -19.02 -18.27
N ILE A 633 -1.76 -18.68 -19.27
CA ILE A 633 -2.18 -17.85 -20.42
C ILE A 633 -3.27 -18.58 -21.20
N GLN A 634 -4.42 -17.93 -21.32
CA GLN A 634 -5.58 -18.44 -22.05
C GLN A 634 -5.48 -18.15 -23.55
N THR A 635 -6.56 -18.43 -24.30
CA THR A 635 -6.60 -18.15 -25.74
C THR A 635 -6.37 -16.67 -26.00
N ILE A 636 -5.41 -16.35 -26.88
CA ILE A 636 -5.18 -14.97 -27.33
C ILE A 636 -6.36 -14.53 -28.19
N THR A 637 -7.04 -13.47 -27.75
CA THR A 637 -8.26 -12.92 -28.36
C THR A 637 -8.20 -11.38 -28.39
N GLY A 638 -9.32 -10.73 -28.72
CA GLY A 638 -9.42 -9.28 -28.85
C GLY A 638 -8.79 -8.77 -30.15
N ALA A 639 -9.50 -7.94 -30.90
CA ALA A 639 -8.91 -7.09 -31.93
C ALA A 639 -9.18 -5.64 -31.51
N GLY A 640 -8.70 -5.27 -30.32
CA GLY A 640 -9.06 -4.02 -29.64
C GLY A 640 -8.77 -2.79 -30.50
N TYR A 641 -7.61 -2.82 -31.17
CA TYR A 641 -7.23 -1.84 -32.17
C TYR A 641 -6.57 -2.51 -33.37
N THR A 642 -6.80 -1.95 -34.57
CA THR A 642 -6.10 -2.34 -35.81
C THR A 642 -5.64 -1.09 -36.54
N VAL A 643 -4.33 -0.99 -36.77
CA VAL A 643 -3.75 -0.04 -37.72
C VAL A 643 -4.02 -0.58 -39.13
N PRO A 644 -4.78 0.12 -39.98
CA PRO A 644 -5.02 -0.32 -41.35
C PRO A 644 -3.73 -0.26 -42.18
N ALA A 645 -3.60 -1.08 -43.21
CA ALA A 645 -2.44 -1.09 -44.09
C ALA A 645 -2.13 0.30 -44.71
N SER A 646 -3.15 1.14 -44.91
CA SER A 646 -3.01 2.53 -45.37
C SER A 646 -2.29 3.46 -44.38
N GLY A 647 -2.08 3.04 -43.13
CA GLY A 647 -1.23 3.72 -42.15
C GLY A 647 0.27 3.67 -42.49
N ASN A 648 0.69 2.74 -43.35
CA ASN A 648 2.08 2.60 -43.84
C ASN A 648 3.15 2.54 -42.73
N TRP A 649 2.86 1.86 -41.62
CA TRP A 649 3.83 1.66 -40.53
C TRP A 649 4.94 0.68 -40.95
N ASP A 650 6.20 1.06 -40.71
CA ASP A 650 7.33 0.15 -40.83
C ASP A 650 7.51 -0.66 -39.54
N TRP A 651 7.23 -1.96 -39.64
CA TRP A 651 7.35 -2.97 -38.58
C TRP A 651 8.72 -3.00 -37.89
N ASN A 652 9.78 -2.60 -38.60
CA ASN A 652 11.15 -2.65 -38.11
C ASN A 652 11.64 -1.30 -37.57
N ALA A 653 10.82 -0.24 -37.69
CA ALA A 653 11.20 1.11 -37.31
C ALA A 653 10.73 1.52 -35.90
N PHE A 654 10.16 0.60 -35.12
CA PHE A 654 9.68 0.90 -33.76
C PHE A 654 10.04 -0.14 -32.70
N GLN A 655 10.16 0.37 -31.47
CA GLN A 655 10.24 -0.38 -30.22
C GLN A 655 8.94 -0.21 -29.43
N ILE A 656 8.62 -1.19 -28.58
CA ILE A 656 7.42 -1.23 -27.75
C ILE A 656 7.85 -1.38 -26.29
N PHE A 657 7.20 -0.65 -25.40
CA PHE A 657 7.39 -0.74 -23.95
C PHE A 657 6.02 -0.83 -23.28
N ALA A 658 5.80 -1.89 -22.52
CA ALA A 658 4.59 -2.08 -21.72
C ALA A 658 4.79 -1.42 -20.34
N GLY A 659 3.71 -0.90 -19.77
CA GLY A 659 3.69 -0.29 -18.43
C GLY A 659 2.48 0.63 -18.30
N ASP A 660 2.03 0.93 -17.08
CA ASP A 660 0.90 1.84 -16.85
C ASP A 660 1.33 3.29 -17.07
N TYR A 661 1.15 3.82 -18.28
CA TYR A 661 1.56 5.19 -18.57
C TYR A 661 0.60 6.23 -17.97
N ASN A 662 -0.67 5.88 -17.72
CA ASN A 662 -1.71 6.86 -17.36
C ASN A 662 -2.06 6.88 -15.86
N GLY A 663 -1.74 5.83 -15.11
CA GLY A 663 -1.88 5.68 -13.66
C GLY A 663 -3.22 5.11 -13.21
N ASP A 664 -3.91 4.34 -14.06
CA ASP A 664 -5.26 3.80 -13.78
C ASP A 664 -5.28 2.37 -13.23
N GLY A 665 -4.12 1.76 -13.03
CA GLY A 665 -3.97 0.39 -12.54
C GLY A 665 -3.85 -0.67 -13.64
N ARG A 666 -3.90 -0.30 -14.93
CA ARG A 666 -3.67 -1.22 -16.07
C ARG A 666 -2.39 -0.90 -16.81
N THR A 667 -1.82 -1.93 -17.40
CA THR A 667 -0.68 -1.83 -18.32
C THR A 667 -1.17 -1.22 -19.63
N ASP A 668 -0.49 -0.16 -20.05
CA ASP A 668 -0.62 0.49 -21.35
C ASP A 668 0.58 0.13 -22.24
N VAL A 669 0.64 0.70 -23.44
CA VAL A 669 1.72 0.45 -24.41
C VAL A 669 2.27 1.75 -24.99
N ALA A 670 3.52 2.07 -24.69
CA ALA A 670 4.28 3.08 -25.41
C ALA A 670 4.98 2.47 -26.64
N MET A 671 4.92 3.18 -27.76
CA MET A 671 5.65 2.90 -28.98
C MET A 671 6.58 4.09 -29.29
N VAL A 672 7.85 3.77 -29.52
CA VAL A 672 8.83 4.75 -30.01
C VAL A 672 9.15 4.43 -31.46
N TYR A 673 8.75 5.31 -32.37
CA TYR A 673 8.75 5.08 -33.82
C TYR A 673 9.72 6.03 -34.54
N ARG A 674 10.61 5.48 -35.36
CA ARG A 674 11.54 6.23 -36.21
C ARG A 674 10.95 6.42 -37.61
N HIS A 675 10.70 7.65 -38.00
CA HIS A 675 10.21 7.98 -39.33
C HIS A 675 11.33 7.88 -40.39
N THR A 676 10.93 7.79 -41.66
CA THR A 676 11.85 7.66 -42.81
C THR A 676 12.73 8.89 -43.03
N ASP A 677 12.30 10.07 -42.57
CA ASP A 677 13.10 11.29 -42.55
C ASP A 677 14.12 11.35 -41.38
N GLY A 678 14.07 10.39 -40.46
CA GLY A 678 14.92 10.31 -39.28
C GLY A 678 14.40 11.05 -38.05
N SER A 679 13.17 11.60 -38.08
CA SER A 679 12.48 12.06 -36.87
C SER A 679 12.02 10.86 -36.01
N ILE A 680 11.81 11.09 -34.71
CA ILE A 680 11.36 10.05 -33.76
C ILE A 680 10.07 10.54 -33.09
N GLY A 681 9.05 9.70 -33.02
CA GLY A 681 7.79 9.98 -32.33
C GLY A 681 7.55 9.01 -31.17
N PHE A 682 6.99 9.53 -30.08
CA PHE A 682 6.58 8.78 -28.90
C PHE A 682 5.05 8.77 -28.83
N PHE A 683 4.48 7.57 -28.83
CA PHE A 683 3.03 7.37 -28.90
C PHE A 683 2.60 6.39 -27.82
N THR A 684 1.44 6.62 -27.20
CA THR A 684 0.87 5.72 -26.19
C THR A 684 -0.48 5.19 -26.65
N SER A 685 -0.71 3.89 -26.45
CA SER A 685 -1.99 3.21 -26.59
C SER A 685 -2.44 2.77 -25.21
N VAL A 686 -3.52 3.37 -24.71
CA VAL A 686 -4.09 3.03 -23.39
C VAL A 686 -5.05 1.82 -23.46
N THR A 687 -5.19 1.06 -22.38
CA THR A 687 -6.06 -0.14 -22.31
C THR A 687 -7.37 0.09 -21.55
N ASP A 688 -8.44 -0.60 -21.99
CA ASP A 688 -9.69 -0.69 -21.25
C ASP A 688 -9.72 -1.87 -20.26
N GLY A 689 -10.67 -1.84 -19.31
CA GLY A 689 -10.85 -2.92 -18.32
C GLY A 689 -11.33 -4.27 -18.88
N GLY A 690 -11.32 -4.45 -20.21
CA GLY A 690 -11.46 -5.74 -20.89
C GLY A 690 -10.17 -6.22 -21.55
N GLY A 691 -9.03 -5.52 -21.36
CA GLY A 691 -7.77 -5.84 -22.01
C GLY A 691 -7.71 -5.42 -23.49
N ASN A 692 -8.53 -4.46 -23.92
CA ASN A 692 -8.49 -3.96 -25.30
C ASN A 692 -7.63 -2.69 -25.40
N PHE A 693 -6.70 -2.69 -26.36
CA PHE A 693 -5.88 -1.52 -26.69
C PHE A 693 -6.68 -0.45 -27.44
N GLY A 694 -6.46 0.81 -27.10
CA GLY A 694 -6.94 1.97 -27.82
C GLY A 694 -6.06 2.38 -29.02
N PRO A 695 -6.34 3.53 -29.66
CA PRO A 695 -5.50 4.09 -30.70
C PRO A 695 -4.20 4.69 -30.12
N PHE A 696 -3.09 4.54 -30.85
CA PHE A 696 -1.83 5.19 -30.51
C PHE A 696 -1.94 6.72 -30.67
N THR A 697 -1.78 7.44 -29.56
CA THR A 697 -1.84 8.90 -29.46
C THR A 697 -0.44 9.46 -29.23
N GLY A 698 -0.03 10.46 -30.02
CA GLY A 698 1.31 11.04 -29.94
C GLY A 698 1.47 12.05 -28.81
N GLY A 699 2.49 11.88 -27.97
CA GLY A 699 2.87 12.81 -26.91
C GLY A 699 4.02 13.73 -27.31
N TYR A 700 5.17 13.14 -27.62
CA TYR A 700 6.41 13.86 -27.94
C TYR A 700 6.96 13.50 -29.32
N SER A 701 7.60 14.47 -29.97
CA SER A 701 8.26 14.28 -31.27
C SER A 701 9.61 14.99 -31.30
N VAL A 702 10.61 14.26 -31.77
CA VAL A 702 12.01 14.66 -31.93
C VAL A 702 12.27 14.99 -33.40
N PRO A 703 12.72 16.22 -33.74
CA PRO A 703 13.13 16.56 -35.10
C PRO A 703 14.28 15.69 -35.61
N ALA A 704 14.28 15.40 -36.91
CA ALA A 704 15.31 14.60 -37.55
C ALA A 704 16.74 15.13 -37.27
N GLY A 705 17.64 14.22 -36.89
CA GLY A 705 19.04 14.54 -36.59
C GLY A 705 19.30 15.07 -35.18
N SER A 706 18.31 15.16 -34.30
CA SER A 706 18.51 15.56 -32.89
C SER A 706 19.12 14.43 -32.05
N TRP A 707 18.71 13.18 -32.28
CA TRP A 707 19.25 11.97 -31.66
C TRP A 707 19.61 10.95 -32.74
N ASP A 708 20.74 10.24 -32.59
CA ASP A 708 21.02 9.05 -33.41
C ASP A 708 20.41 7.80 -32.77
N TRP A 709 19.45 7.20 -33.48
CA TRP A 709 18.76 5.96 -33.10
C TRP A 709 19.71 4.82 -32.69
N ASN A 710 20.85 4.66 -33.36
CA ASN A 710 21.79 3.56 -33.07
C ASN A 710 22.61 3.80 -31.79
N SER A 711 22.62 5.04 -31.31
CA SER A 711 23.29 5.49 -30.10
C SER A 711 22.33 5.64 -28.91
N MET A 712 21.07 5.21 -29.06
CA MET A 712 20.05 5.16 -28.00
C MET A 712 19.85 3.72 -27.51
N LYS A 713 19.66 3.54 -26.20
CA LYS A 713 18.95 2.39 -25.63
C LYS A 713 17.82 2.93 -24.76
N LEU A 714 16.62 2.41 -24.99
CA LEU A 714 15.39 2.83 -24.34
C LEU A 714 14.88 1.71 -23.42
N PHE A 715 14.25 2.11 -22.33
CA PHE A 715 13.71 1.27 -21.27
C PHE A 715 12.57 2.03 -20.56
N ALA A 716 11.80 1.36 -19.71
CA ALA A 716 10.60 1.92 -19.10
C ALA A 716 10.48 1.54 -17.62
N GLY A 717 9.85 2.40 -16.82
CA GLY A 717 9.69 2.28 -15.37
C GLY A 717 9.18 3.60 -14.78
N ASP A 718 8.63 3.58 -13.57
CA ASP A 718 8.16 4.81 -12.90
C ASP A 718 9.33 5.54 -12.23
N PHE A 719 10.15 6.23 -13.03
CA PHE A 719 11.41 6.81 -12.55
C PHE A 719 11.22 7.97 -11.57
N ASN A 720 10.00 8.46 -11.36
CA ASN A 720 9.72 9.61 -10.49
C ASN A 720 8.79 9.28 -9.30
N GLY A 721 8.16 8.09 -9.28
CA GLY A 721 7.29 7.61 -8.21
C GLY A 721 5.89 8.24 -8.19
N ASP A 722 5.38 8.71 -9.34
CA ASP A 722 4.03 9.31 -9.41
C ASP A 722 2.90 8.32 -9.73
N GLY A 723 3.25 7.04 -9.87
CA GLY A 723 2.34 5.94 -10.20
C GLY A 723 2.18 5.72 -11.70
N ARG A 724 3.11 6.22 -12.54
CA ARG A 724 3.07 6.09 -14.00
C ARG A 724 4.43 5.67 -14.54
N THR A 725 4.37 4.83 -15.55
CA THR A 725 5.54 4.41 -16.32
C THR A 725 6.05 5.56 -17.18
N ASP A 726 7.34 5.84 -17.08
CA ASP A 726 8.06 6.82 -17.89
C ASP A 726 8.93 6.10 -18.94
N ILE A 727 9.52 6.86 -19.88
CA ILE A 727 10.56 6.34 -20.79
C ILE A 727 11.94 6.87 -20.40
N GLY A 728 12.84 5.95 -20.07
CA GLY A 728 14.25 6.22 -19.83
C GLY A 728 15.09 6.00 -21.09
N MET A 729 16.16 6.79 -21.22
CA MET A 729 17.08 6.73 -22.36
C MET A 729 18.54 6.81 -21.91
N MET A 730 19.31 5.77 -22.24
CA MET A 730 20.76 5.82 -22.26
C MET A 730 21.19 6.28 -23.66
N TYR A 731 21.96 7.36 -23.75
CA TYR A 731 22.45 7.89 -25.03
C TYR A 731 23.97 8.05 -25.07
N ARG A 732 24.60 7.52 -26.13
CA ARG A 732 26.04 7.62 -26.39
C ARG A 732 26.36 8.77 -27.35
N HIS A 733 27.22 9.66 -26.92
CA HIS A 733 27.71 10.77 -27.73
C HIS A 733 28.87 10.34 -28.64
N GLY A 734 29.14 11.14 -29.68
CA GLY A 734 30.21 10.89 -30.64
C GLY A 734 31.64 10.94 -30.06
N ASP A 735 31.81 11.52 -28.86
CA ASP A 735 33.07 11.49 -28.11
C ASP A 735 33.24 10.22 -27.26
N GLY A 736 32.20 9.38 -27.16
CA GLY A 736 32.17 8.15 -26.38
C GLY A 736 31.62 8.32 -24.95
N SER A 737 31.24 9.53 -24.53
CA SER A 737 30.50 9.73 -23.26
C SER A 737 29.08 9.18 -23.38
N ILE A 738 28.48 8.82 -22.24
CA ILE A 738 27.11 8.31 -22.16
C ILE A 738 26.33 9.12 -21.14
N THR A 739 25.10 9.50 -21.48
CA THR A 739 24.19 10.30 -20.64
C THR A 739 22.86 9.59 -20.47
N MET A 740 22.28 9.68 -19.27
CA MET A 740 20.98 9.11 -18.92
C MET A 740 19.90 10.22 -18.88
N HIS A 741 18.80 10.03 -19.60
CA HIS A 741 17.69 10.99 -19.73
C HIS A 741 16.34 10.34 -19.47
N THR A 742 15.33 11.13 -19.14
CA THR A 742 13.98 10.65 -18.79
C THR A 742 12.91 11.49 -19.47
N GLY A 743 11.94 10.84 -20.11
CA GLY A 743 10.71 11.45 -20.63
C GLY A 743 9.52 11.00 -19.79
N LEU A 744 9.03 11.89 -18.93
CA LEU A 744 7.94 11.58 -18.00
C LEU A 744 6.60 11.44 -18.71
N ALA A 745 5.70 10.60 -18.19
CA ALA A 745 4.31 10.53 -18.64
C ALA A 745 3.44 11.66 -18.04
N ASP A 746 2.42 12.09 -18.80
CA ASP A 746 1.37 12.98 -18.27
C ASP A 746 0.12 12.20 -17.80
N ALA A 747 -0.89 12.92 -17.31
CA ALA A 747 -2.11 12.30 -16.77
C ALA A 747 -3.02 11.65 -17.84
N ASN A 748 -2.61 11.65 -19.11
CA ASN A 748 -3.25 10.92 -20.21
C ASN A 748 -2.33 9.80 -20.76
N GLY A 749 -1.23 9.50 -20.06
CA GLY A 749 -0.21 8.54 -20.49
C GLY A 749 0.68 9.02 -21.63
N LEU A 750 0.68 10.32 -21.98
CA LEU A 750 1.50 10.81 -23.07
C LEU A 750 2.92 11.13 -22.58
N ILE A 751 3.91 10.46 -23.17
CA ILE A 751 5.33 10.76 -22.93
C ILE A 751 5.63 12.19 -23.36
N GLN A 752 6.17 12.97 -22.41
CA GLN A 752 6.55 14.36 -22.58
C GLN A 752 7.97 14.48 -23.16
N THR A 753 8.51 15.70 -23.17
CA THR A 753 9.88 15.93 -23.65
C THR A 753 10.88 15.15 -22.81
N ILE A 754 11.76 14.37 -23.45
CA ILE A 754 12.90 13.73 -22.78
C ILE A 754 13.86 14.81 -22.30
N THR A 755 14.14 14.83 -21.00
CA THR A 755 14.97 15.84 -20.32
C THR A 755 15.94 15.21 -19.32
N GLY A 756 16.87 16.04 -18.83
CA GLY A 756 17.83 15.66 -17.80
C GLY A 756 19.02 14.87 -18.34
N ALA A 757 20.21 15.16 -17.82
CA ALA A 757 21.35 14.25 -17.89
C ALA A 757 21.66 13.83 -16.45
N GLY A 758 20.77 13.04 -15.85
CA GLY A 758 20.79 12.73 -14.41
C GLY A 758 22.14 12.15 -13.97
N TYR A 759 22.66 11.24 -14.78
CA TYR A 759 24.03 10.74 -14.69
C TYR A 759 24.74 10.80 -16.06
N THR A 760 26.05 11.00 -16.01
CA THR A 760 26.94 11.03 -17.18
C THR A 760 28.16 10.14 -16.93
N VAL A 761 28.33 9.10 -17.74
CA VAL A 761 29.58 8.36 -17.84
C VAL A 761 30.52 9.15 -18.76
N PRO A 762 31.67 9.65 -18.27
CA PRO A 762 32.61 10.38 -19.12
C PRO A 762 33.24 9.44 -20.15
N ALA A 763 33.63 9.96 -21.31
CA ALA A 763 34.27 9.18 -22.38
C ALA A 763 35.49 8.36 -21.90
N ALA A 764 36.25 8.90 -20.93
CA ALA A 764 37.39 8.23 -20.30
C ALA A 764 37.03 6.95 -19.51
N GLY A 765 35.75 6.70 -19.24
CA GLY A 765 35.25 5.45 -18.66
C GLY A 765 35.39 4.25 -19.59
N ASN A 766 35.54 4.46 -20.92
CA ASN A 766 35.77 3.41 -21.92
C ASN A 766 34.76 2.25 -21.90
N TRP A 767 33.48 2.53 -21.66
CA TRP A 767 32.42 1.52 -21.72
C TRP A 767 32.18 1.05 -23.16
N ASP A 768 32.09 -0.26 -23.38
CA ASP A 768 31.71 -0.83 -24.67
C ASP A 768 30.18 -0.84 -24.82
N TRP A 769 29.67 -0.03 -25.75
CA TRP A 769 28.24 0.13 -26.08
C TRP A 769 27.49 -1.18 -26.38
N ASN A 770 28.21 -2.19 -26.83
CA ASN A 770 27.65 -3.48 -27.25
C ASN A 770 27.73 -4.56 -26.16
N ALA A 771 28.36 -4.25 -25.02
CA ALA A 771 28.64 -5.21 -23.96
C ALA A 771 27.69 -5.11 -22.75
N PHE A 772 26.61 -4.33 -22.84
CA PHE A 772 25.58 -4.24 -21.81
C PHE A 772 24.18 -4.66 -22.27
N GLN A 773 23.48 -5.30 -21.33
CA GLN A 773 22.04 -5.56 -21.32
C GLN A 773 21.43 -4.73 -20.18
N LEU A 774 20.35 -4.00 -20.49
CA LEU A 774 19.58 -3.21 -19.53
C LEU A 774 18.29 -3.97 -19.23
N HIS A 775 17.84 -3.91 -17.97
CA HIS A 775 16.64 -4.56 -17.45
C HIS A 775 15.91 -3.60 -16.50
#